data_AF-A0A978SC92-F1
#
_entry.id   AF-A0A978SC92-F1
#
_cell.length_a   1.000
_cell.length_b   1.000
_cell.length_c   1.000
_cell.angle_alpha   90.00
_cell.angle_beta   90.00
_cell.angle_gamma   90.00
#
_symmetry.space_group_name_H-M   'P 1'
#
loop_
_entity.id
_entity.type
_entity.pdbx_description
1 polymer ?
#
loop_
_entity_poly.entity_id
_entity_poly.type
_entity_poly.pdbx_seq_one_letter_code
_entity_poly.pdbx_strand_id
1 'polypeptide(L)'
;MTKLKPWALGPFELIKHANDHLNGNADFDKRMALVGFDNAIESSIITFLTLNPLQRNGRQFQKVDVDQWLRSFHSKIEFFEHYVVSLLAQPMLVERDEIIFYHQLRNELYHNGNGFVPAEAHLDGIRTASLWIFSTLFNANAKELLTQDKTITELEAAKQATNLSSVTIFLETFISLKKTLDLFLETTGSSGESHPSTLTEVWKEAIKAYSDNLPEQYTSVVQEAENARNAIVDGKIFSDDLDSLQELSNKLDTISGNVDSRLRQYQVEIVENAIQATINALSPKGNRKAGIVWQTIGSGLGMSAVSYVLRARLLPTIRDNHVIVVVDRSELALQFYTLISDFSAQYEEGQIVFPESKNALSKAMESSEPKIIISTIQKFDLSQVATRKECLFVGYDLHAFYDNLTKVFPNSTYILFTSTPPLSNQLSFQLFGEVVGTYGFRQALDDGFIADFRIEEREIRGISDSNFFMTDGLLEQVDLSKTSENRYLSSEFLARAAQDIAQHFELRQKKWAGKGLIVTPNLTIANIFYDEVTAIKTDWYGSSETTGLIKVISSIEGPTQRAVLMRRFQEQSDPLSLIITTRNWILGIDNSVIHTVYVLSSLSSQLRYRLAGLVSRTHIGKEYGLIVDYMKNDWNLFS
;
A
#
# COMPACT_ATOMS: atom_id res chain seq x y z
N MET A 1 7.00 -19.61 32.30
CA MET A 1 7.88 -20.27 31.31
C MET A 1 9.16 -19.45 31.22
N THR A 2 10.32 -20.10 31.24
CA THR A 2 11.63 -19.45 31.26
C THR A 2 11.84 -18.71 29.93
N LYS A 3 11.68 -17.38 29.96
CA LYS A 3 12.03 -16.49 28.85
C LYS A 3 13.44 -16.81 28.39
N LEU A 4 13.64 -16.99 27.08
CA LEU A 4 14.97 -17.27 26.53
C LEU A 4 15.93 -16.16 26.97
N LYS A 5 17.10 -16.55 27.47
CA LYS A 5 18.06 -15.58 28.01
C LYS A 5 18.61 -14.73 26.86
N PRO A 6 18.87 -13.41 27.05
CA PRO A 6 19.20 -12.50 25.94
C PRO A 6 20.37 -12.96 25.07
N TRP A 7 21.38 -13.56 25.67
CA TRP A 7 22.56 -14.05 24.94
C TRP A 7 22.28 -15.28 24.06
N ALA A 8 21.21 -16.04 24.32
CA ALA A 8 20.84 -17.19 23.52
C ALA A 8 19.96 -16.81 22.31
N LEU A 9 19.55 -15.53 22.16
CA LEU A 9 18.68 -15.08 21.07
C LEU A 9 19.35 -15.23 19.70
N GLY A 10 20.56 -14.69 19.52
CA GLY A 10 21.26 -14.72 18.23
C GLY A 10 21.45 -16.14 17.67
N PRO A 11 21.98 -17.10 18.45
CA PRO A 11 22.05 -18.49 17.99
C PRO A 11 20.67 -19.12 17.70
N PHE A 12 19.63 -18.75 18.45
CA PHE A 12 18.27 -19.24 18.22
C PHE A 12 17.63 -18.68 16.95
N GLU A 13 17.87 -17.41 16.63
CA GLU A 13 17.40 -16.77 15.39
C GLU A 13 17.97 -17.46 14.15
N LEU A 14 19.23 -17.90 14.19
CA LEU A 14 19.83 -18.70 13.12
C LEU A 14 19.13 -20.05 12.94
N ILE A 15 18.76 -20.71 14.04
CA ILE A 15 17.96 -21.95 14.02
C ILE A 15 16.58 -21.69 13.42
N LYS A 16 15.94 -20.58 13.80
CA LYS A 16 14.62 -20.19 13.30
C LYS A 16 14.65 -19.94 11.79
N HIS A 17 15.57 -19.11 11.33
CA HIS A 17 15.75 -18.80 9.92
C HIS A 17 16.05 -20.07 9.09
N ALA A 18 16.91 -20.96 9.60
CA ALA A 18 17.18 -22.25 8.95
C ALA A 18 15.93 -23.15 8.87
N ASN A 19 15.11 -23.15 9.93
CA ASN A 19 13.88 -23.92 9.99
C ASN A 19 12.77 -23.34 9.09
N ASP A 20 12.75 -22.03 8.86
CA ASP A 20 11.82 -21.39 7.91
C ASP A 20 12.14 -21.79 6.46
N HIS A 21 13.42 -21.79 6.09
CA HIS A 21 13.86 -22.34 4.80
C HIS A 21 13.57 -23.85 4.68
N LEU A 22 13.68 -24.64 5.76
CA LEU A 22 13.32 -26.06 5.68
C LEU A 22 11.84 -26.30 5.31
N ASN A 23 10.95 -25.32 5.55
CA ASN A 23 9.54 -25.40 5.14
C ASN A 23 9.30 -25.00 3.67
N GLY A 24 10.33 -24.49 2.99
CA GLY A 24 10.30 -24.17 1.56
C GLY A 24 10.46 -25.42 0.69
N ASN A 25 9.88 -25.37 -0.52
CA ASN A 25 9.90 -26.51 -1.45
C ASN A 25 11.00 -26.42 -2.53
N ALA A 26 11.80 -25.35 -2.56
CA ALA A 26 12.82 -25.18 -3.58
C ALA A 26 14.17 -25.80 -3.18
N ASP A 27 14.97 -26.19 -4.17
CA ASP A 27 16.35 -26.65 -3.97
C ASP A 27 17.24 -25.58 -3.32
N PHE A 28 16.92 -24.31 -3.56
CA PHE A 28 17.54 -23.17 -2.88
C PHE A 28 17.29 -23.20 -1.37
N ASP A 29 16.06 -23.49 -0.96
CA ASP A 29 15.66 -23.49 0.44
C ASP A 29 16.37 -24.61 1.23
N LYS A 30 16.47 -25.80 0.63
CA LYS A 30 17.24 -26.91 1.20
C LYS A 30 18.71 -26.56 1.42
N ARG A 31 19.32 -25.83 0.48
CA ARG A 31 20.70 -25.34 0.62
C ARG A 31 20.83 -24.31 1.73
N MET A 32 19.90 -23.37 1.83
CA MET A 32 19.91 -22.34 2.88
C MET A 32 19.65 -22.92 4.27
N ALA A 33 18.79 -23.94 4.38
CA ALA A 33 18.56 -24.65 5.64
C ALA A 33 19.85 -25.32 6.15
N LEU A 34 20.60 -26.02 5.28
CA LEU A 34 21.88 -26.64 5.65
C LEU A 34 22.89 -25.60 6.17
N VAL A 35 23.04 -24.48 5.46
CA VAL A 35 23.96 -23.39 5.86
C VAL A 35 23.52 -22.77 7.20
N GLY A 36 22.22 -22.52 7.36
CA GLY A 36 21.68 -21.88 8.56
C GLY A 36 21.86 -22.74 9.82
N PHE A 37 21.63 -24.05 9.74
CA PHE A 37 21.81 -24.94 10.89
C PHE A 37 23.29 -25.11 11.29
N ASP A 38 24.22 -25.16 10.32
CA ASP A 38 25.66 -25.19 10.59
C ASP A 38 26.15 -23.91 11.30
N ASN A 39 25.72 -22.75 10.81
CA ASN A 39 26.05 -21.45 11.41
C ASN A 39 25.46 -21.31 12.82
N ALA A 40 24.26 -21.86 13.06
CA ALA A 40 23.66 -21.88 14.38
C ALA A 40 24.45 -22.73 15.39
N ILE A 41 25.02 -23.86 14.95
CA ILE A 41 25.89 -24.71 15.78
C ILE A 41 27.14 -23.93 16.21
N GLU A 42 27.83 -23.33 15.24
CA GLU A 42 29.04 -22.56 15.50
C GLU A 42 28.76 -21.36 16.43
N SER A 43 27.71 -20.59 16.11
CA SER A 43 27.28 -19.44 16.90
C SER A 43 26.95 -19.83 18.34
N SER A 44 26.19 -20.92 18.55
CA SER A 44 25.82 -21.40 19.89
C SER A 44 27.03 -21.66 20.78
N ILE A 45 28.06 -22.31 20.22
CA ILE A 45 29.29 -22.65 20.95
C ILE A 45 30.13 -21.40 21.23
N ILE A 46 30.30 -20.52 20.25
CA ILE A 46 31.04 -19.27 20.42
C ILE A 46 30.40 -18.41 21.52
N THR A 47 29.08 -18.22 21.43
CA THR A 47 28.33 -17.47 22.42
C THR A 47 28.51 -18.08 23.79
N PHE A 48 28.33 -19.39 23.95
CA PHE A 48 28.45 -20.03 25.26
C PHE A 48 29.85 -19.90 25.89
N LEU A 49 30.90 -20.07 25.09
CA LEU A 49 32.28 -19.96 25.55
C LEU A 49 32.67 -18.54 25.99
N THR A 50 32.07 -17.52 25.35
CA THR A 50 32.32 -16.09 25.64
C THR A 50 31.49 -15.54 26.81
N LEU A 51 30.52 -16.31 27.31
CA LEU A 51 29.73 -15.91 28.48
C LEU A 51 30.55 -15.84 29.77
N ASN A 52 30.14 -14.90 30.63
CA ASN A 52 30.63 -14.84 31.99
C ASN A 52 30.27 -16.14 32.73
N PRO A 53 31.14 -16.70 33.61
CA PRO A 53 30.85 -17.88 34.42
C PRO A 53 29.46 -17.92 35.06
N LEU A 54 28.96 -16.79 35.59
CA LEU A 54 27.63 -16.69 36.20
C LEU A 54 26.49 -17.00 35.21
N GLN A 55 26.69 -16.69 33.92
CA GLN A 55 25.71 -16.89 32.85
C GLN A 55 25.69 -18.35 32.34
N ARG A 56 26.75 -19.11 32.63
CA ARG A 56 26.89 -20.55 32.32
C ARG A 56 26.88 -21.43 33.58
N ASN A 57 25.99 -21.10 34.52
CA ASN A 57 25.75 -21.83 35.77
C ASN A 57 27.00 -21.97 36.66
N GLY A 58 27.84 -20.93 36.72
CA GLY A 58 29.05 -20.88 37.54
C GLY A 58 30.24 -21.63 36.96
N ARG A 59 30.11 -22.24 35.77
CA ARG A 59 31.21 -22.98 35.14
C ARG A 59 32.31 -22.02 34.72
N GLN A 60 33.57 -22.40 34.90
CA GLN A 60 34.71 -21.59 34.52
C GLN A 60 35.69 -22.41 33.67
N PHE A 61 36.04 -21.87 32.51
CA PHE A 61 37.06 -22.43 31.62
C PHE A 61 38.29 -21.53 31.66
N GLN A 62 39.49 -22.13 31.55
CA GLN A 62 40.70 -21.33 31.46
C GLN A 62 40.73 -20.62 30.11
N LYS A 63 41.29 -19.39 30.11
CA LYS A 63 41.35 -18.58 28.90
C LYS A 63 42.10 -19.29 27.75
N VAL A 64 43.16 -20.02 28.09
CA VAL A 64 43.96 -20.79 27.11
C VAL A 64 43.13 -21.85 26.40
N ASP A 65 42.28 -22.58 27.14
CA ASP A 65 41.41 -23.62 26.58
C ASP A 65 40.32 -23.00 25.69
N VAL A 66 39.73 -21.87 26.12
CA VAL A 66 38.74 -21.14 25.33
C VAL A 66 39.35 -20.64 24.02
N ASP A 67 40.54 -20.04 24.07
CA ASP A 67 41.26 -19.56 22.90
C ASP A 67 41.64 -20.71 21.95
N GLN A 68 41.87 -21.92 22.47
CA GLN A 68 42.09 -23.13 21.66
C GLN A 68 40.79 -23.62 21.00
N TRP A 69 39.70 -23.71 21.75
CA TRP A 69 38.41 -24.19 21.24
C TRP A 69 37.82 -23.28 20.18
N LEU A 70 38.02 -21.96 20.27
CA LEU A 70 37.48 -21.01 19.30
C LEU A 70 38.19 -21.00 17.93
N ARG A 71 39.35 -21.66 17.79
CA ARG A 71 40.20 -21.58 16.57
C ARG A 71 39.55 -22.09 15.29
N SER A 72 38.77 -23.15 15.38
CA SER A 72 38.21 -23.84 14.22
C SER A 72 36.84 -24.43 14.56
N PHE A 73 36.07 -24.84 13.55
CA PHE A 73 34.83 -25.56 13.80
C PHE A 73 35.09 -26.89 14.54
N HIS A 74 36.15 -27.61 14.17
CA HIS A 74 36.51 -28.90 14.76
C HIS A 74 36.83 -28.78 16.25
N SER A 75 37.57 -27.74 16.64
CA SER A 75 37.90 -27.47 18.05
C SER A 75 36.70 -27.00 18.86
N LYS A 76 35.68 -26.40 18.22
CA LYS A 76 34.40 -26.04 18.86
C LYS A 76 33.56 -27.29 19.14
N ILE A 77 33.50 -28.25 18.21
CA ILE A 77 32.81 -29.52 18.45
C ILE A 77 33.54 -30.37 19.49
N GLU A 78 34.88 -30.34 19.51
CA GLU A 78 35.67 -30.98 20.57
C GLU A 78 35.35 -30.41 21.96
N PHE A 79 35.20 -29.09 22.08
CA PHE A 79 34.69 -28.48 23.31
C PHE A 79 33.31 -29.02 23.67
N PHE A 80 32.38 -29.06 22.71
CA PHE A 80 31.02 -29.47 22.98
C PHE A 80 30.95 -30.94 23.42
N GLU A 81 31.71 -31.82 22.77
CA GLU A 81 31.89 -33.22 23.17
C GLU A 81 32.44 -33.34 24.60
N HIS A 82 33.51 -32.61 24.92
CA HIS A 82 34.04 -32.56 26.28
C HIS A 82 32.99 -32.05 27.28
N TYR A 83 32.25 -31.01 26.93
CA TYR A 83 31.20 -30.43 27.77
C TYR A 83 30.07 -31.44 28.05
N VAL A 84 29.60 -32.17 27.06
CA VAL A 84 28.52 -33.16 27.22
C VAL A 84 29.01 -34.41 27.97
N VAL A 85 30.08 -35.02 27.49
CA VAL A 85 30.55 -36.32 27.99
C VAL A 85 31.25 -36.17 29.33
N SER A 86 32.16 -35.20 29.46
CA SER A 86 33.00 -35.06 30.65
C SER A 86 32.37 -34.18 31.72
N LEU A 87 31.64 -33.12 31.35
CA LEU A 87 31.08 -32.17 32.32
C LEU A 87 29.60 -32.39 32.64
N LEU A 88 28.80 -32.90 31.70
CA LEU A 88 27.39 -33.26 31.94
C LEU A 88 27.18 -34.75 32.21
N ALA A 89 28.19 -35.60 31.95
CA ALA A 89 28.10 -37.05 32.05
C ALA A 89 26.94 -37.64 31.22
N GLN A 90 26.73 -37.10 30.03
CA GLN A 90 25.69 -37.53 29.10
C GLN A 90 26.32 -38.09 27.81
N PRO A 91 25.66 -39.02 27.12
CA PRO A 91 26.09 -39.43 25.79
C PRO A 91 25.85 -38.32 24.77
N MET A 92 26.62 -38.32 23.69
CA MET A 92 26.33 -37.47 22.53
C MET A 92 25.02 -37.96 21.88
N LEU A 93 24.12 -37.03 21.52
CA LEU A 93 22.91 -37.35 20.76
C LEU A 93 23.22 -37.47 19.26
N VAL A 94 24.13 -36.63 18.78
CA VAL A 94 24.68 -36.65 17.42
C VAL A 94 26.19 -36.75 17.55
N GLU A 95 26.78 -37.76 16.93
CA GLU A 95 28.21 -38.03 17.08
C GLU A 95 29.08 -36.95 16.42
N ARG A 96 30.31 -36.79 16.92
CA ARG A 96 31.23 -35.73 16.47
C ARG A 96 31.55 -35.82 14.97
N ASP A 97 31.77 -37.01 14.47
CA ASP A 97 32.04 -37.29 13.06
C ASP A 97 30.84 -36.94 12.17
N GLU A 98 29.62 -37.18 12.65
CA GLU A 98 28.38 -36.81 11.96
C GLU A 98 28.22 -35.28 11.85
N ILE A 99 28.50 -34.53 12.92
CA ILE A 99 28.46 -33.06 12.90
C ILE A 99 29.53 -32.50 11.94
N ILE A 100 30.73 -33.10 11.93
CA ILE A 100 31.81 -32.72 11.01
C ILE A 100 31.42 -33.04 9.56
N PHE A 101 30.75 -34.16 9.31
CA PHE A 101 30.25 -34.52 7.99
C PHE A 101 29.26 -33.47 7.46
N TYR A 102 28.32 -33.01 8.28
CA TYR A 102 27.40 -31.94 7.86
C TYR A 102 28.12 -30.62 7.57
N HIS A 103 29.14 -30.28 8.36
CA HIS A 103 29.96 -29.11 8.12
C HIS A 103 30.77 -29.20 6.81
N GLN A 104 31.27 -30.39 6.47
CA GLN A 104 31.93 -30.64 5.18
C GLN A 104 30.94 -30.51 4.01
N LEU A 105 29.74 -31.07 4.16
CA LEU A 105 28.66 -30.95 3.17
C LEU A 105 28.31 -29.48 2.89
N ARG A 106 28.29 -28.64 3.93
CA ARG A 106 28.14 -27.19 3.81
C ARG A 106 29.31 -26.58 3.05
N ASN A 107 30.56 -26.94 3.35
CA ASN A 107 31.73 -26.36 2.69
C ASN A 107 31.80 -26.74 1.20
N GLU A 108 31.42 -27.96 0.84
CA GLU A 108 31.30 -28.38 -0.56
C GLU A 108 30.28 -27.54 -1.33
N LEU A 109 29.17 -27.15 -0.70
CA LEU A 109 28.17 -26.26 -1.28
C LEU A 109 28.74 -24.87 -1.60
N TYR A 110 29.62 -24.34 -0.75
CA TYR A 110 30.33 -23.07 -1.01
C TYR A 110 31.37 -23.19 -2.14
N HIS A 111 32.04 -24.34 -2.26
CA HIS A 111 33.12 -24.53 -3.24
C HIS A 111 32.64 -25.01 -4.63
N ASN A 112 31.55 -25.77 -4.70
CA ASN A 112 31.02 -26.33 -5.94
C ASN A 112 29.83 -25.54 -6.53
N GLY A 113 29.35 -24.50 -5.84
CA GLY A 113 28.22 -23.67 -6.28
C GLY A 113 26.85 -24.39 -6.25
N ASN A 114 25.89 -23.90 -7.05
CA ASN A 114 24.49 -24.35 -7.04
C ASN A 114 24.20 -25.77 -7.57
N GLY A 115 25.23 -26.61 -7.79
CA GLY A 115 25.11 -27.91 -8.47
C GLY A 115 24.64 -29.08 -7.59
N PHE A 116 24.68 -28.96 -6.26
CA PHE A 116 24.29 -30.01 -5.32
C PHE A 116 23.11 -29.58 -4.44
N VAL A 117 22.21 -30.52 -4.14
CA VAL A 117 21.06 -30.33 -3.26
C VAL A 117 21.17 -31.32 -2.10
N PRO A 118 21.22 -30.85 -0.84
CA PRO A 118 21.31 -31.74 0.32
C PRO A 118 20.13 -32.71 0.37
N ALA A 119 20.42 -33.98 0.65
CA ALA A 119 19.38 -34.97 0.91
C ALA A 119 18.61 -34.61 2.20
N GLU A 120 17.32 -34.94 2.23
CA GLU A 120 16.44 -34.63 3.36
C GLU A 120 16.95 -35.21 4.68
N ALA A 121 17.50 -36.43 4.64
CA ALA A 121 18.13 -37.06 5.80
C ALA A 121 19.31 -36.25 6.37
N HIS A 122 20.09 -35.56 5.52
CA HIS A 122 21.18 -34.71 5.98
C HIS A 122 20.66 -33.41 6.61
N LEU A 123 19.55 -32.87 6.10
CA LEU A 123 18.89 -31.69 6.65
C LEU A 123 18.26 -31.99 8.02
N ASP A 124 17.62 -33.14 8.17
CA ASP A 124 17.08 -33.59 9.45
C ASP A 124 18.20 -33.87 10.47
N GLY A 125 19.31 -34.44 10.02
CA GLY A 125 20.48 -34.69 10.85
C GLY A 125 21.12 -33.40 11.39
N ILE A 126 21.44 -32.44 10.52
CA ILE A 126 22.04 -31.18 10.95
C ILE A 126 21.07 -30.33 11.79
N ARG A 127 19.77 -30.38 11.48
CA ARG A 127 18.73 -29.73 12.30
C ARG A 127 18.69 -30.32 13.70
N THR A 128 18.72 -31.64 13.81
CA THR A 128 18.75 -32.34 15.10
C THR A 128 19.98 -31.95 15.91
N ALA A 129 21.16 -31.94 15.26
CA ALA A 129 22.41 -31.49 15.89
C ALA A 129 22.31 -30.04 16.39
N SER A 130 21.80 -29.13 15.56
CA SER A 130 21.67 -27.71 15.87
C SER A 130 20.73 -27.45 17.05
N LEU A 131 19.54 -28.05 17.03
CA LEU A 131 18.56 -27.93 18.12
C LEU A 131 19.09 -28.51 19.43
N TRP A 132 19.80 -29.63 19.36
CA TRP A 132 20.35 -30.29 20.53
C TRP A 132 21.50 -29.51 21.16
N ILE A 133 22.47 -29.05 20.36
CA ILE A 133 23.61 -28.26 20.81
C ILE A 133 23.11 -26.98 21.50
N PHE A 134 22.18 -26.27 20.86
CA PHE A 134 21.55 -25.09 21.44
C PHE A 134 20.88 -25.41 22.77
N SER A 135 20.05 -26.45 22.79
CA SER A 135 19.26 -26.79 23.98
C SER A 135 20.14 -27.17 25.16
N THR A 136 21.25 -27.84 24.88
CA THR A 136 22.23 -28.31 25.86
C THR A 136 23.06 -27.16 26.43
N LEU A 137 23.49 -26.21 25.59
CA LEU A 137 24.31 -25.07 26.04
C LEU A 137 23.48 -24.05 26.82
N PHE A 138 22.24 -23.78 26.39
CA PHE A 138 21.43 -22.71 26.98
C PHE A 138 20.36 -23.20 27.97
N ASN A 139 20.23 -24.51 28.15
CA ASN A 139 19.22 -25.14 29.00
C ASN A 139 17.80 -24.66 28.64
N ALA A 140 17.49 -24.64 27.35
CA ALA A 140 16.26 -24.14 26.76
C ALA A 140 15.79 -25.09 25.66
N ASN A 141 14.53 -25.51 25.64
CA ASN A 141 14.05 -26.46 24.64
C ASN A 141 13.84 -25.77 23.28
N ALA A 142 14.80 -25.87 22.37
CA ALA A 142 14.75 -25.24 21.05
C ALA A 142 13.52 -25.66 20.24
N LYS A 143 13.11 -26.93 20.36
CA LYS A 143 11.96 -27.48 19.63
C LYS A 143 10.64 -26.88 20.15
N GLU A 144 10.50 -26.74 21.47
CA GLU A 144 9.34 -26.06 22.06
C GLU A 144 9.32 -24.58 21.70
N LEU A 145 10.48 -23.91 21.71
CA LEU A 145 10.60 -22.50 21.33
C LEU A 145 10.17 -22.28 19.87
N LEU A 146 10.58 -23.14 18.93
CA LEU A 146 10.12 -23.10 17.53
C LEU A 146 8.61 -23.30 17.40
N THR A 147 7.98 -24.10 18.27
CA THR A 147 6.52 -24.31 18.26
C THR A 147 5.73 -23.20 18.96
N GLN A 148 6.32 -22.53 19.96
CA GLN A 148 5.71 -21.39 20.67
C GLN A 148 5.79 -20.09 19.85
N ASP A 149 6.71 -20.02 18.88
CA ASP A 149 6.93 -18.84 18.05
C ASP A 149 5.84 -18.60 16.98
N LYS A 150 4.97 -19.58 16.70
CA LYS A 150 3.73 -19.33 15.91
C LYS A 150 2.84 -18.24 16.53
N THR A 151 3.01 -17.93 17.82
CA THR A 151 2.24 -16.93 18.56
C THR A 151 3.03 -15.69 18.98
N ILE A 152 4.36 -15.69 18.82
CA ILE A 152 5.26 -14.61 19.30
C ILE A 152 5.94 -13.89 18.12
N THR A 153 6.16 -14.57 16.99
CA THR A 153 6.77 -13.99 15.78
C THR A 153 5.95 -12.82 15.20
N GLU A 154 4.62 -12.84 15.36
CA GLU A 154 3.74 -11.77 14.88
C GLU A 154 3.83 -10.48 15.74
N LEU A 155 4.30 -10.56 16.99
CA LEU A 155 4.28 -9.44 17.93
C LEU A 155 5.63 -8.71 18.08
N GLU A 156 6.75 -9.37 17.76
CA GLU A 156 8.09 -8.76 17.87
C GLU A 156 8.62 -8.23 16.53
N ALA A 157 8.14 -8.74 15.38
CA ALA A 157 8.39 -8.13 14.06
C ALA A 157 7.78 -6.71 13.94
N ALA A 158 6.70 -6.43 14.67
CA ALA A 158 6.04 -5.12 14.69
C ALA A 158 6.78 -4.05 15.51
N LYS A 159 7.85 -4.40 16.27
CA LYS A 159 8.53 -3.46 17.19
C LYS A 159 9.90 -2.97 16.72
N GLN A 160 10.47 -3.49 15.63
CA GLN A 160 11.75 -2.99 15.07
C GLN A 160 11.59 -2.11 13.82
N ALA A 161 10.35 -1.80 13.40
CA ALA A 161 10.07 -0.97 12.22
C ALA A 161 10.18 0.55 12.44
N THR A 162 10.92 1.02 13.46
CA THR A 162 11.06 2.47 13.71
C THR A 162 12.50 2.95 13.84
N ASN A 163 13.48 2.30 13.21
CA ASN A 163 14.79 2.89 12.88
C ASN A 163 15.51 2.01 11.84
N LEU A 164 15.12 2.09 10.56
CA LEU A 164 15.95 1.58 9.47
C LEU A 164 17.24 2.43 9.42
N SER A 165 18.40 1.80 9.27
CA SER A 165 19.65 2.56 9.08
C SER A 165 19.60 3.34 7.76
N SER A 166 20.24 4.51 7.68
CA SER A 166 20.30 5.30 6.43
C SER A 166 20.85 4.49 5.24
N VAL A 167 21.70 3.50 5.52
CA VAL A 167 22.21 2.53 4.53
C VAL A 167 21.09 1.62 4.00
N THR A 168 20.21 1.14 4.87
CA THR A 168 19.10 0.27 4.49
C THR A 168 18.06 1.03 3.67
N ILE A 169 17.69 2.24 4.13
CA ILE A 169 16.79 3.14 3.41
C ILE A 169 17.37 3.47 2.02
N PHE A 170 18.67 3.77 1.96
CA PHE A 170 19.35 4.04 0.69
C PHE A 170 19.35 2.85 -0.27
N LEU A 171 19.69 1.64 0.20
CA LEU A 171 19.70 0.45 -0.67
C LEU A 171 18.29 0.08 -1.16
N GLU A 172 17.28 0.26 -0.31
CA GLU A 172 15.88 0.05 -0.68
C GLU A 172 15.42 1.02 -1.77
N THR A 173 15.66 2.32 -1.58
CA THR A 173 15.30 3.37 -2.56
C THR A 173 16.08 3.22 -3.87
N PHE A 174 17.36 2.83 -3.81
CA PHE A 174 18.19 2.49 -4.98
C PHE A 174 17.60 1.33 -5.80
N ILE A 175 17.25 0.21 -5.14
CA ILE A 175 16.68 -0.96 -5.80
C ILE A 175 15.31 -0.63 -6.40
N SER A 176 14.50 0.15 -5.68
CA SER A 176 13.18 0.60 -6.12
C SER A 176 13.27 1.38 -7.43
N LEU A 177 14.12 2.42 -7.50
CA LEU A 177 14.31 3.21 -8.72
C LEU A 177 14.78 2.35 -9.90
N LYS A 178 15.73 1.42 -9.66
CA LYS A 178 16.23 0.54 -10.73
C LYS A 178 15.12 -0.31 -11.32
N LYS A 179 14.29 -0.94 -10.48
CA LYS A 179 13.15 -1.75 -10.92
C LYS A 179 12.13 -0.92 -11.71
N THR A 180 11.84 0.29 -11.25
CA THR A 180 10.93 1.21 -11.96
C THR A 180 11.45 1.52 -13.36
N LEU A 181 12.74 1.77 -13.51
CA LEU A 181 13.36 2.06 -14.81
C LEU A 181 13.48 0.81 -15.70
N ASP A 182 13.81 -0.35 -15.14
CA ASP A 182 13.87 -1.63 -15.86
C ASP A 182 12.49 -1.96 -16.44
N LEU A 183 11.43 -1.88 -15.62
CA LEU A 183 10.05 -2.07 -16.04
C LEU A 183 9.65 -1.08 -17.14
N PHE A 184 10.06 0.17 -17.01
CA PHE A 184 9.82 1.22 -18.00
C PHE A 184 10.49 0.92 -19.35
N LEU A 185 11.73 0.41 -19.36
CA LEU A 185 12.45 0.04 -20.59
C LEU A 185 11.86 -1.20 -21.27
N GLU A 186 11.45 -2.20 -20.50
CA GLU A 186 10.72 -3.37 -21.01
C GLU A 186 9.42 -2.94 -21.69
N THR A 187 8.68 -2.04 -21.03
CA THR A 187 7.41 -1.51 -21.50
C THR A 187 7.52 -0.64 -22.76
N THR A 188 8.61 0.11 -22.91
CA THR A 188 8.82 1.01 -24.07
C THR A 188 9.49 0.31 -25.26
N GLY A 189 9.74 -1.01 -25.19
CA GLY A 189 10.36 -1.78 -26.27
C GLY A 189 11.80 -1.39 -26.58
N SER A 190 12.47 -0.70 -25.66
CA SER A 190 13.81 -0.12 -25.83
C SER A 190 14.93 -0.99 -25.27
N SER A 191 14.67 -2.27 -24.99
CA SER A 191 15.70 -3.23 -24.59
C SER A 191 16.55 -3.62 -25.81
N GLY A 192 17.76 -3.06 -25.91
CA GLY A 192 18.78 -3.58 -26.81
C GLY A 192 19.17 -5.02 -26.47
N GLU A 193 19.93 -5.68 -27.36
CA GLU A 193 20.35 -7.10 -27.25
C GLU A 193 21.17 -7.44 -25.97
N SER A 194 21.54 -6.44 -25.15
CA SER A 194 22.17 -6.62 -23.83
C SER A 194 21.38 -5.89 -22.74
N HIS A 195 20.91 -6.61 -21.72
CA HIS A 195 20.28 -5.99 -20.55
C HIS A 195 21.27 -5.09 -19.80
N PRO A 196 20.98 -3.79 -19.61
CA PRO A 196 21.84 -2.90 -18.85
C PRO A 196 21.99 -3.36 -17.39
N SER A 197 23.22 -3.35 -16.88
CA SER A 197 23.58 -4.03 -15.62
C SER A 197 23.59 -3.08 -14.42
N THR A 198 23.85 -1.79 -14.65
CA THR A 198 23.97 -0.74 -13.62
C THR A 198 22.82 0.26 -13.69
N LEU A 199 22.50 0.94 -12.58
CA LEU A 199 21.43 1.96 -12.56
C LEU A 199 21.72 3.09 -13.55
N THR A 200 23.00 3.48 -13.69
CA THR A 200 23.43 4.49 -14.67
C THR A 200 23.18 4.06 -16.12
N GLU A 201 23.42 2.80 -16.47
CA GLU A 201 23.16 2.29 -17.82
C GLU A 201 21.66 2.24 -18.12
N VAL A 202 20.87 1.72 -17.18
CA VAL A 202 19.41 1.69 -17.27
C VAL A 202 18.87 3.13 -17.42
N TRP A 203 19.38 4.08 -16.65
CA TRP A 203 19.01 5.49 -16.73
C TRP A 203 19.36 6.13 -18.08
N LYS A 204 20.53 5.84 -18.65
CA LYS A 204 20.94 6.34 -19.98
C LYS A 204 20.04 5.82 -21.08
N GLU A 205 19.70 4.53 -21.05
CA GLU A 205 18.75 3.96 -22.00
C GLU A 205 17.35 4.54 -21.79
N ALA A 206 16.92 4.77 -20.55
CA ALA A 206 15.64 5.40 -20.26
C ALA A 206 15.56 6.84 -20.79
N ILE A 207 16.65 7.62 -20.73
CA ILE A 207 16.73 8.94 -21.37
C ILE A 207 16.62 8.84 -22.89
N LYS A 208 17.35 7.91 -23.52
CA LYS A 208 17.34 7.74 -24.98
C LYS A 208 15.99 7.29 -25.52
N ALA A 209 15.35 6.33 -24.85
CA ALA A 209 14.02 5.82 -25.17
C ALA A 209 12.93 6.91 -25.14
N TYR A 210 13.23 8.03 -24.47
CA TYR A 210 12.24 9.04 -24.09
C TYR A 210 12.62 10.45 -24.51
N SER A 211 13.40 10.59 -25.59
CA SER A 211 13.93 11.86 -26.13
C SER A 211 13.01 13.05 -25.81
N ASP A 212 13.50 13.93 -24.93
CA ASP A 212 13.01 15.26 -24.54
C ASP A 212 12.35 15.46 -23.16
N ASN A 213 12.22 14.47 -22.26
CA ASN A 213 11.52 14.73 -20.98
C ASN A 213 12.08 14.16 -19.68
N LEU A 214 13.17 13.36 -19.66
CA LEU A 214 13.87 13.10 -18.37
C LEU A 214 14.84 14.25 -18.11
N PRO A 215 14.69 15.03 -17.03
CA PRO A 215 15.60 16.13 -16.74
C PRO A 215 17.04 15.62 -16.60
N GLU A 216 17.96 16.08 -17.47
CA GLU A 216 19.37 15.69 -17.42
C GLU A 216 20.00 15.98 -16.05
N GLN A 217 19.45 16.95 -15.31
CA GLN A 217 19.84 17.31 -13.95
C GLN A 217 19.81 16.14 -12.94
N TYR A 218 19.06 15.07 -13.20
CA TYR A 218 19.04 13.88 -12.32
C TYR A 218 20.16 12.89 -12.63
N THR A 219 20.86 13.04 -13.76
CA THR A 219 21.95 12.14 -14.16
C THR A 219 23.11 12.17 -13.17
N SER A 220 23.42 13.32 -12.59
CA SER A 220 24.44 13.44 -11.54
C SER A 220 24.05 12.70 -10.26
N VAL A 221 22.77 12.77 -9.86
CA VAL A 221 22.23 12.08 -8.68
C VAL A 221 22.24 10.57 -8.86
N VAL A 222 21.83 10.08 -10.03
CA VAL A 222 21.86 8.64 -10.35
C VAL A 222 23.29 8.11 -10.35
N GLN A 223 24.24 8.88 -10.89
CA GLN A 223 25.65 8.51 -10.87
C GLN A 223 26.24 8.49 -9.45
N GLU A 224 25.87 9.48 -8.62
CA GLU A 224 26.25 9.54 -7.21
C GLU A 224 25.69 8.35 -6.41
N ALA A 225 24.44 7.96 -6.67
CA ALA A 225 23.82 6.78 -6.08
C ALA A 225 24.48 5.47 -6.51
N GLU A 226 24.84 5.31 -7.79
CA GLU A 226 25.59 4.14 -8.25
C GLU A 226 26.95 4.04 -7.54
N ASN A 227 27.64 5.17 -7.36
CA ASN A 227 28.90 5.24 -6.62
C ASN A 227 28.71 4.90 -5.14
N ALA A 228 27.63 5.39 -4.52
CA ALA A 228 27.27 5.08 -3.13
C ALA A 228 26.99 3.61 -2.92
N ARG A 229 26.20 3.00 -3.80
CA ARG A 229 25.92 1.57 -3.79
C ARG A 229 27.21 0.78 -3.94
N ASN A 230 28.10 1.14 -4.87
CA ASN A 230 29.37 0.44 -5.06
C ASN A 230 30.30 0.56 -3.85
N ALA A 231 30.38 1.73 -3.21
CA ALA A 231 31.14 1.91 -1.97
C ALA A 231 30.59 1.04 -0.83
N ILE A 232 29.26 0.99 -0.67
CA ILE A 232 28.60 0.16 0.35
C ILE A 232 28.83 -1.33 0.09
N VAL A 233 28.69 -1.78 -1.16
CA VAL A 233 28.94 -3.18 -1.57
C VAL A 233 30.41 -3.57 -1.36
N ASP A 234 31.34 -2.66 -1.59
CA ASP A 234 32.77 -2.85 -1.35
C ASP A 234 33.18 -2.77 0.14
N GLY A 235 32.24 -2.49 1.06
CA GLY A 235 32.52 -2.30 2.48
C GLY A 235 33.29 -1.02 2.81
N LYS A 236 33.25 -0.02 1.91
CA LYS A 236 33.87 1.30 2.08
C LYS A 236 32.86 2.29 2.70
N ILE A 237 33.37 3.25 3.47
CA ILE A 237 32.58 4.37 3.98
C ILE A 237 32.31 5.32 2.81
N PHE A 238 31.05 5.51 2.45
CA PHE A 238 30.65 6.40 1.35
C PHE A 238 30.76 7.88 1.73
N SER A 239 30.37 8.24 2.96
CA SER A 239 30.62 9.54 3.58
C SER A 239 30.71 9.38 5.11
N ASP A 240 31.41 10.30 5.77
CA ASP A 240 31.47 10.37 7.24
C ASP A 240 30.17 10.93 7.88
N ASP A 241 29.17 11.26 7.06
CA ASP A 241 27.94 11.94 7.45
C ASP A 241 26.69 11.12 7.07
N LEU A 242 26.00 10.59 8.09
CA LEU A 242 24.79 9.77 7.96
C LEU A 242 23.62 10.53 7.30
N ASP A 243 23.63 11.87 7.35
CA ASP A 243 22.61 12.71 6.74
C ASP A 243 22.73 12.72 5.20
N SER A 244 23.92 12.46 4.66
CA SER A 244 24.18 12.46 3.21
C SER A 244 23.46 11.31 2.47
N LEU A 245 23.41 10.11 3.07
CA LEU A 245 22.71 8.95 2.48
C LEU A 245 21.20 9.10 2.54
N GLN A 246 20.69 9.72 3.61
CA GLN A 246 19.26 10.01 3.72
C GLN A 246 18.84 11.06 2.69
N GLU A 247 19.63 12.11 2.50
CA GLU A 247 19.39 13.11 1.46
C GLU A 247 19.41 12.49 0.06
N LEU A 248 20.39 11.62 -0.22
CA LEU A 248 20.48 10.90 -1.49
C LEU A 248 19.28 9.97 -1.71
N SER A 249 18.81 9.28 -0.67
CA SER A 249 17.59 8.46 -0.71
C SER A 249 16.36 9.29 -1.08
N ASN A 250 16.17 10.45 -0.44
CA ASN A 250 15.05 11.35 -0.74
C ASN A 250 15.08 11.85 -2.19
N LYS A 251 16.27 12.12 -2.74
CA LYS A 251 16.45 12.51 -4.15
C LYS A 251 16.10 11.35 -5.10
N LEU A 252 16.52 10.12 -4.78
CA LEU A 252 16.18 8.93 -5.57
C LEU A 252 14.69 8.62 -5.56
N ASP A 253 14.02 8.78 -4.42
CA ASP A 253 12.56 8.63 -4.32
C ASP A 253 11.82 9.69 -5.14
N THR A 254 12.31 10.92 -5.14
CA THR A 254 11.78 11.98 -6.00
C THR A 254 11.91 11.61 -7.48
N ILE A 255 13.08 11.07 -7.89
CA ILE A 255 13.30 10.60 -9.26
C ILE A 255 12.38 9.43 -9.58
N SER A 256 12.26 8.45 -8.68
CA SER A 256 11.41 7.27 -8.84
C SER A 256 9.94 7.68 -8.98
N GLY A 257 9.45 8.60 -8.15
CA GLY A 257 8.12 9.19 -8.27
C GLY A 257 7.92 9.94 -9.60
N ASN A 258 8.95 10.60 -10.12
CA ASN A 258 8.91 11.27 -11.43
C ASN A 258 8.97 10.30 -12.63
N VAL A 259 9.45 9.06 -12.42
CA VAL A 259 9.45 8.00 -13.43
C VAL A 259 8.15 7.18 -13.34
N ASP A 260 7.69 6.81 -12.14
CA ASP A 260 6.42 6.09 -11.91
C ASP A 260 5.20 6.98 -12.18
N SER A 261 5.35 8.31 -12.09
CA SER A 261 4.34 9.26 -12.58
C SER A 261 4.26 9.32 -14.11
N ARG A 262 5.09 8.58 -14.85
CA ARG A 262 4.95 8.44 -16.32
C ARG A 262 4.02 7.29 -16.65
N LEU A 263 3.31 7.43 -17.77
CA LEU A 263 2.25 6.51 -18.16
C LEU A 263 2.81 5.10 -18.38
N ARG A 264 2.22 4.13 -17.68
CA ARG A 264 2.38 2.70 -17.90
C ARG A 264 1.78 2.30 -19.26
N GLN A 265 2.16 1.14 -19.81
CA GLN A 265 1.73 0.73 -21.17
C GLN A 265 0.22 0.82 -21.39
N TYR A 266 -0.56 0.22 -20.47
CA TYR A 266 -2.02 0.23 -20.58
C TYR A 266 -2.59 1.65 -20.52
N GLN A 267 -1.93 2.57 -19.80
CA GLN A 267 -2.33 3.98 -19.75
C GLN A 267 -2.03 4.66 -21.08
N VAL A 268 -0.91 4.36 -21.73
CA VAL A 268 -0.61 4.84 -23.09
C VAL A 268 -1.69 4.35 -24.05
N GLU A 269 -1.98 3.05 -24.06
CA GLU A 269 -2.99 2.44 -24.93
C GLU A 269 -4.39 3.03 -24.71
N ILE A 270 -4.82 3.17 -23.45
CA ILE A 270 -6.11 3.77 -23.10
C ILE A 270 -6.17 5.23 -23.55
N VAL A 271 -5.10 5.99 -23.36
CA VAL A 271 -5.04 7.40 -23.78
C VAL A 271 -5.04 7.51 -25.30
N GLU A 272 -4.33 6.64 -26.03
CA GLU A 272 -4.40 6.59 -27.50
C GLU A 272 -5.81 6.29 -27.99
N ASN A 273 -6.47 5.29 -27.40
CA ASN A 273 -7.85 4.94 -27.76
C ASN A 273 -8.81 6.10 -27.48
N ALA A 274 -8.65 6.78 -26.34
CA ALA A 274 -9.41 7.96 -26.00
C ALA A 274 -9.17 9.12 -26.98
N ILE A 275 -7.92 9.39 -27.36
CA ILE A 275 -7.57 10.42 -28.36
C ILE A 275 -8.19 10.08 -29.72
N GLN A 276 -8.09 8.83 -30.17
CA GLN A 276 -8.67 8.40 -31.44
C GLN A 276 -10.20 8.49 -31.43
N ALA A 277 -10.84 8.12 -30.32
CA ALA A 277 -12.28 8.28 -30.15
C ALA A 277 -12.70 9.76 -30.18
N THR A 278 -11.91 10.65 -29.56
CA THR A 278 -12.11 12.09 -29.62
C THR A 278 -11.98 12.64 -31.05
N ILE A 279 -10.99 12.20 -31.82
CA ILE A 279 -10.84 12.57 -33.23
C ILE A 279 -12.07 12.12 -34.03
N ASN A 280 -12.55 10.89 -33.82
CA ASN A 280 -13.73 10.37 -34.49
C ASN A 280 -15.00 11.16 -34.11
N ALA A 281 -15.16 11.49 -32.83
CA ALA A 281 -16.28 12.26 -32.30
C ALA A 281 -16.31 13.71 -32.81
N LEU A 282 -15.13 14.29 -33.09
CA LEU A 282 -14.94 15.64 -33.65
C LEU A 282 -15.03 15.69 -35.18
N SER A 283 -15.06 14.53 -35.86
CA SER A 283 -15.20 14.49 -37.31
C SER A 283 -16.53 15.13 -37.78
N PRO A 284 -16.65 15.57 -39.05
CA PRO A 284 -17.89 16.20 -39.55
C PRO A 284 -19.16 15.34 -39.43
N LYS A 285 -19.00 14.00 -39.33
CA LYS A 285 -20.08 13.04 -39.11
C LYS A 285 -20.11 12.48 -37.68
N GLY A 286 -19.24 13.00 -36.80
CA GLY A 286 -19.10 12.57 -35.43
C GLY A 286 -20.31 12.98 -34.58
N ASN A 287 -20.53 12.22 -33.52
CA ASN A 287 -21.65 12.40 -32.60
C ASN A 287 -21.30 13.27 -31.38
N ARG A 288 -20.09 13.85 -31.33
CA ARG A 288 -19.52 14.61 -30.18
C ARG A 288 -19.41 13.80 -28.87
N LYS A 289 -19.50 12.47 -28.94
CA LYS A 289 -19.36 11.54 -27.82
C LYS A 289 -18.04 10.80 -27.95
N ALA A 290 -17.02 11.27 -27.23
CA ALA A 290 -15.67 10.74 -27.29
C ALA A 290 -15.46 9.48 -26.43
N GLY A 291 -16.44 9.13 -25.61
CA GLY A 291 -16.53 7.85 -24.92
C GLY A 291 -16.31 7.92 -23.40
N ILE A 292 -16.27 6.75 -22.79
CA ILE A 292 -15.99 6.54 -21.38
C ILE A 292 -14.68 5.76 -21.25
N VAL A 293 -13.73 6.31 -20.49
CA VAL A 293 -12.55 5.62 -20.00
C VAL A 293 -12.83 5.18 -18.56
N TRP A 294 -12.80 3.88 -18.34
CA TRP A 294 -12.99 3.30 -17.01
C TRP A 294 -11.70 2.62 -16.54
N GLN A 295 -11.10 3.13 -15.47
CA GLN A 295 -9.93 2.51 -14.84
C GLN A 295 -10.18 2.36 -13.35
N THR A 296 -9.89 1.19 -12.76
CA THR A 296 -10.10 0.99 -11.33
C THR A 296 -9.35 2.01 -10.46
N ILE A 297 -9.89 2.32 -9.28
CA ILE A 297 -9.15 3.14 -8.30
C ILE A 297 -7.81 2.48 -8.00
N GLY A 298 -6.75 3.28 -7.92
CA GLY A 298 -5.40 2.79 -7.68
C GLY A 298 -4.57 2.59 -8.94
N SER A 299 -5.18 2.43 -10.11
CA SER A 299 -4.46 2.16 -11.36
C SER A 299 -4.05 3.42 -12.14
N GLY A 300 -3.90 4.57 -11.48
CA GLY A 300 -3.41 5.79 -12.11
C GLY A 300 -4.38 6.54 -13.04
N LEU A 301 -5.70 6.47 -12.80
CA LEU A 301 -6.74 7.21 -13.55
C LEU A 301 -6.42 8.70 -13.72
N GLY A 302 -5.91 9.35 -12.66
CA GLY A 302 -5.52 10.77 -12.69
C GLY A 302 -4.45 11.06 -13.74
N MET A 303 -3.42 10.21 -13.83
CA MET A 303 -2.34 10.38 -14.80
C MET A 303 -2.81 10.16 -16.23
N SER A 304 -3.65 9.14 -16.46
CA SER A 304 -4.28 8.90 -17.76
C SER A 304 -5.13 10.11 -18.20
N ALA A 305 -5.93 10.68 -17.30
CA ALA A 305 -6.74 11.85 -17.59
C ALA A 305 -5.90 13.11 -17.85
N VAL A 306 -4.83 13.35 -17.07
CA VAL A 306 -3.89 14.46 -17.29
C VAL A 306 -3.20 14.34 -18.64
N SER A 307 -2.65 13.16 -18.96
CA SER A 307 -2.04 12.89 -20.26
C SER A 307 -3.01 13.12 -21.40
N TYR A 308 -4.23 12.58 -21.28
CA TYR A 308 -5.28 12.80 -22.26
C TYR A 308 -5.58 14.29 -22.46
N VAL A 309 -5.75 15.07 -21.38
CA VAL A 309 -6.03 16.52 -21.47
C VAL A 309 -4.90 17.25 -22.20
N LEU A 310 -3.65 16.99 -21.84
CA LEU A 310 -2.47 17.62 -22.43
C LEU A 310 -2.30 17.24 -23.91
N ARG A 311 -2.55 15.99 -24.28
CA ARG A 311 -2.48 15.51 -25.67
C ARG A 311 -3.66 15.98 -26.51
N ALA A 312 -4.88 15.93 -25.97
CA ALA A 312 -6.08 16.37 -26.65
C ALA A 312 -6.01 17.87 -26.98
N ARG A 313 -5.42 18.67 -26.08
CA ARG A 313 -5.13 20.09 -26.32
C ARG A 313 -4.27 20.33 -27.58
N LEU A 314 -3.40 19.40 -27.96
CA LEU A 314 -2.55 19.55 -29.16
C LEU A 314 -3.30 19.23 -30.47
N LEU A 315 -4.50 18.64 -30.40
CA LEU A 315 -5.27 18.34 -31.59
C LEU A 315 -5.70 19.63 -32.30
N PRO A 316 -5.58 19.73 -33.65
CA PRO A 316 -5.92 20.95 -34.39
C PRO A 316 -7.35 21.47 -34.16
N THR A 317 -8.30 20.56 -33.91
CA THR A 317 -9.71 20.89 -33.63
C THR A 317 -9.98 21.34 -32.19
N ILE A 318 -9.02 21.16 -31.28
CA ILE A 318 -9.16 21.46 -29.83
C ILE A 318 -8.21 22.56 -29.38
N ARG A 319 -7.04 22.70 -30.02
CA ARG A 319 -5.98 23.65 -29.65
C ARG A 319 -6.49 25.05 -29.39
N ASP A 320 -7.42 25.51 -30.23
CA ASP A 320 -7.94 26.88 -30.22
C ASP A 320 -9.27 27.01 -29.44
N ASN A 321 -9.74 25.92 -28.79
CA ASN A 321 -10.99 25.86 -28.01
C ASN A 321 -10.71 25.74 -26.50
N HIS A 322 -11.70 25.91 -25.62
CA HIS A 322 -11.48 25.59 -24.20
C HIS A 322 -11.45 24.06 -23.97
N VAL A 323 -10.65 23.63 -22.99
CA VAL A 323 -10.76 22.28 -22.41
C VAL A 323 -11.27 22.48 -21.00
N ILE A 324 -12.42 21.90 -20.68
CA ILE A 324 -13.09 22.09 -19.39
C ILE A 324 -13.07 20.75 -18.66
N VAL A 325 -12.28 20.67 -17.60
CA VAL A 325 -12.22 19.51 -16.71
C VAL A 325 -13.16 19.76 -15.55
N VAL A 326 -14.16 18.90 -15.40
CA VAL A 326 -15.16 18.98 -14.35
C VAL A 326 -15.04 17.80 -13.41
N VAL A 327 -15.01 18.10 -12.13
CA VAL A 327 -14.94 17.13 -11.04
C VAL A 327 -16.05 17.35 -10.02
N ASP A 328 -16.29 16.36 -9.16
CA ASP A 328 -17.33 16.45 -8.14
C ASP A 328 -16.96 17.35 -6.95
N ARG A 329 -15.66 17.49 -6.61
CA ARG A 329 -15.22 18.18 -5.37
C ARG A 329 -13.93 18.96 -5.52
N SER A 330 -13.78 19.99 -4.68
CA SER A 330 -12.71 20.99 -4.75
C SER A 330 -11.32 20.42 -4.48
N GLU A 331 -11.21 19.46 -3.56
CA GLU A 331 -9.93 18.83 -3.20
C GLU A 331 -9.39 18.02 -4.39
N LEU A 332 -10.25 17.25 -5.04
CA LEU A 332 -9.91 16.50 -6.25
C LEU A 332 -9.57 17.43 -7.42
N ALA A 333 -10.28 18.56 -7.53
CA ALA A 333 -10.01 19.59 -8.52
C ALA A 333 -8.61 20.19 -8.34
N LEU A 334 -8.26 20.49 -7.08
CA LEU A 334 -6.96 21.05 -6.74
C LEU A 334 -5.84 20.04 -7.02
N GLN A 335 -6.01 18.77 -6.65
CA GLN A 335 -5.04 17.71 -6.98
C GLN A 335 -4.82 17.60 -8.49
N PHE A 336 -5.89 17.59 -9.27
CA PHE A 336 -5.80 17.55 -10.74
C PHE A 336 -5.11 18.80 -11.30
N TYR A 337 -5.43 19.98 -10.75
CA TYR A 337 -4.80 21.26 -11.12
C TYR A 337 -3.30 21.28 -10.83
N THR A 338 -2.88 20.81 -9.65
CA THR A 338 -1.46 20.70 -9.31
C THR A 338 -0.77 19.74 -10.28
N LEU A 339 -1.32 18.53 -10.45
CA LEU A 339 -0.75 17.53 -11.36
C LEU A 339 -0.57 18.07 -12.78
N ILE A 340 -1.60 18.67 -13.39
CA ILE A 340 -1.46 19.20 -14.74
C ILE A 340 -0.45 20.34 -14.82
N SER A 341 -0.36 21.17 -13.78
CA SER A 341 0.56 22.31 -13.72
C SER A 341 2.03 21.84 -13.65
N ASP A 342 2.28 20.72 -12.97
CA ASP A 342 3.61 20.11 -12.87
C ASP A 342 4.10 19.58 -14.23
N PHE A 343 3.20 19.13 -15.10
CA PHE A 343 3.51 18.62 -16.45
C PHE A 343 3.35 19.66 -17.58
N SER A 344 3.04 20.92 -17.23
CA SER A 344 2.68 21.96 -18.20
C SER A 344 3.78 23.00 -18.41
N ALA A 345 5.06 22.66 -18.28
CA ALA A 345 6.18 23.61 -18.45
C ALA A 345 6.16 24.38 -19.80
N GLN A 346 5.44 23.85 -20.80
CA GLN A 346 5.22 24.47 -22.11
C GLN A 346 4.05 25.47 -22.18
N TYR A 347 3.27 25.64 -21.11
CA TYR A 347 2.11 26.53 -21.08
C TYR A 347 2.47 27.86 -20.43
N GLU A 348 1.96 28.94 -21.00
CA GLU A 348 2.12 30.27 -20.44
C GLU A 348 1.26 30.45 -19.17
N GLU A 349 1.69 31.36 -18.30
CA GLU A 349 0.98 31.70 -17.07
C GLU A 349 -0.48 32.10 -17.39
N GLY A 350 -1.43 31.43 -16.73
CA GLY A 350 -2.87 31.68 -16.92
C GLY A 350 -3.55 30.91 -18.07
N GLN A 351 -2.86 30.01 -18.78
CA GLN A 351 -3.48 29.08 -19.72
C GLN A 351 -4.17 27.89 -19.02
N ILE A 352 -3.69 27.51 -17.83
CA ILE A 352 -4.32 26.54 -16.93
C ILE A 352 -4.88 27.31 -15.75
N VAL A 353 -6.16 27.13 -15.45
CA VAL A 353 -6.84 27.91 -14.40
C VAL A 353 -7.72 27.03 -13.52
N PHE A 354 -7.70 27.33 -12.22
CA PHE A 354 -8.61 26.78 -11.21
C PHE A 354 -9.43 27.91 -10.57
N PRO A 355 -10.60 28.27 -11.14
CA PRO A 355 -11.35 29.43 -10.68
C PRO A 355 -11.90 29.24 -9.26
N GLU A 356 -11.63 30.19 -8.36
CA GLU A 356 -12.06 30.10 -6.96
C GLU A 356 -13.55 30.39 -6.74
N SER A 357 -14.21 31.08 -7.68
CA SER A 357 -15.61 31.49 -7.58
C SER A 357 -16.39 31.27 -8.88
N LYS A 358 -17.73 31.29 -8.80
CA LYS A 358 -18.61 31.24 -9.98
C LYS A 358 -18.31 32.36 -10.98
N ASN A 359 -18.08 33.58 -10.49
CA ASN A 359 -17.74 34.73 -11.33
C ASN A 359 -16.38 34.55 -12.02
N ALA A 360 -15.38 34.01 -11.32
CA ALA A 360 -14.08 33.70 -11.91
C ALA A 360 -14.20 32.62 -13.00
N LEU A 361 -15.06 31.62 -12.79
CA LEU A 361 -15.34 30.57 -13.79
C LEU A 361 -15.99 31.15 -15.04
N SER A 362 -17.03 32.00 -14.89
CA SER A 362 -17.67 32.68 -16.02
C SER A 362 -16.66 33.50 -16.83
N LYS A 363 -15.81 34.29 -16.17
CA LYS A 363 -14.74 35.05 -16.83
C LYS A 363 -13.75 34.16 -17.59
N ALA A 364 -13.35 33.03 -17.00
CA ALA A 364 -12.44 32.09 -17.65
C ALA A 364 -13.05 31.48 -18.92
N MET A 365 -14.35 31.19 -18.92
CA MET A 365 -15.10 30.67 -20.08
C MET A 365 -15.35 31.73 -21.17
N GLU A 366 -15.49 32.99 -20.78
CA GLU A 366 -15.71 34.11 -21.72
C GLU A 366 -14.44 34.50 -22.47
N SER A 367 -13.26 34.18 -21.93
CA SER A 367 -11.96 34.47 -22.53
C SER A 367 -11.87 34.05 -24.00
N SER A 368 -11.22 34.88 -24.82
CA SER A 368 -10.90 34.57 -26.21
C SER A 368 -9.69 33.64 -26.34
N GLU A 369 -8.85 33.57 -25.31
CA GLU A 369 -7.69 32.69 -25.27
C GLU A 369 -8.10 31.28 -24.86
N PRO A 370 -7.59 30.23 -25.54
CA PRO A 370 -7.88 28.86 -25.16
C PRO A 370 -7.29 28.56 -23.78
N LYS A 371 -8.14 28.08 -22.87
CA LYS A 371 -7.76 27.74 -21.48
C LYS A 371 -8.10 26.30 -21.16
N ILE A 372 -7.26 25.66 -20.36
CA ILE A 372 -7.61 24.45 -19.62
C ILE A 372 -8.20 24.89 -18.28
N ILE A 373 -9.51 24.72 -18.13
CA ILE A 373 -10.29 25.19 -16.99
C ILE A 373 -10.64 23.99 -16.13
N ILE A 374 -10.16 23.97 -14.89
CA ILE A 374 -10.48 22.92 -13.92
C ILE A 374 -11.46 23.49 -12.91
N SER A 375 -12.61 22.86 -12.74
CA SER A 375 -13.65 23.37 -11.86
C SER A 375 -14.50 22.24 -11.28
N THR A 376 -15.25 22.58 -10.24
CA THR A 376 -16.22 21.67 -9.65
C THR A 376 -17.59 21.88 -10.28
N ILE A 377 -18.40 20.81 -10.33
CA ILE A 377 -19.74 20.86 -10.92
C ILE A 377 -20.63 21.95 -10.26
N GLN A 378 -20.47 22.19 -8.94
CA GLN A 378 -21.30 23.15 -8.19
C GLN A 378 -21.04 24.61 -8.54
N LYS A 379 -19.91 24.92 -9.18
CA LYS A 379 -19.58 26.28 -9.62
C LYS A 379 -20.28 26.66 -10.91
N PHE A 380 -20.76 25.69 -11.69
CA PHE A 380 -21.53 25.96 -12.90
C PHE A 380 -22.93 26.43 -12.56
N ASP A 381 -23.29 27.64 -13.00
CA ASP A 381 -24.64 28.16 -12.89
C ASP A 381 -25.49 27.63 -14.04
N LEU A 382 -26.27 26.59 -13.76
CA LEU A 382 -27.17 25.96 -14.73
C LEU A 382 -28.32 26.86 -15.18
N SER A 383 -28.53 28.01 -14.52
CA SER A 383 -29.56 28.99 -14.87
C SER A 383 -29.09 30.05 -15.88
N GLN A 384 -27.78 30.13 -16.15
CA GLN A 384 -27.21 31.06 -17.12
C GLN A 384 -27.27 30.54 -18.57
N VAL A 385 -27.14 31.47 -19.52
CA VAL A 385 -27.11 31.19 -20.96
C VAL A 385 -25.98 30.22 -21.29
N ALA A 386 -26.33 29.13 -21.97
CA ALA A 386 -25.41 28.13 -22.48
C ALA A 386 -24.21 28.78 -23.19
N THR A 387 -22.99 28.30 -22.90
CA THR A 387 -21.87 28.65 -23.77
C THR A 387 -22.06 27.92 -25.10
N ARG A 388 -22.16 28.68 -26.19
CA ARG A 388 -22.27 28.13 -27.55
C ARG A 388 -20.90 27.88 -28.19
N LYS A 389 -19.82 28.26 -27.51
CA LYS A 389 -18.45 27.97 -27.95
C LYS A 389 -18.23 26.46 -27.95
N GLU A 390 -17.52 25.97 -28.96
CA GLU A 390 -17.07 24.58 -28.95
C GLU A 390 -16.01 24.40 -27.86
N CYS A 391 -16.11 23.32 -27.09
CA CYS A 391 -15.09 22.95 -26.12
C CYS A 391 -15.00 21.44 -25.96
N LEU A 392 -13.88 20.97 -25.42
CA LEU A 392 -13.73 19.61 -24.95
C LEU A 392 -14.13 19.57 -23.47
N PHE A 393 -15.21 18.86 -23.16
CA PHE A 393 -15.66 18.59 -21.80
C PHE A 393 -15.08 17.26 -21.31
N VAL A 394 -14.29 17.31 -20.24
CA VAL A 394 -13.67 16.16 -19.60
C VAL A 394 -14.29 15.98 -18.22
N GLY A 395 -15.15 14.99 -18.07
CA GLY A 395 -15.59 14.55 -16.75
C GLY A 395 -14.49 13.74 -16.08
N TYR A 396 -14.10 14.11 -14.87
CA TYR A 396 -13.16 13.33 -14.07
C TYR A 396 -13.81 12.90 -12.76
N ASP A 397 -14.10 11.60 -12.70
CA ASP A 397 -14.76 10.88 -11.63
C ASP A 397 -16.02 11.57 -11.10
N LEU A 398 -16.90 11.91 -12.04
CA LEU A 398 -18.22 12.50 -11.80
C LEU A 398 -19.23 11.41 -11.42
N HIS A 399 -20.02 11.62 -10.36
CA HIS A 399 -21.04 10.67 -9.89
C HIS A 399 -22.47 11.18 -9.93
N ALA A 400 -22.67 12.49 -9.88
CA ALA A 400 -24.01 13.07 -9.88
C ALA A 400 -24.09 14.27 -10.83
N PHE A 401 -25.24 14.39 -11.51
CA PHE A 401 -25.65 15.44 -12.45
C PHE A 401 -25.14 15.33 -13.90
N TYR A 402 -26.01 14.83 -14.78
CA TYR A 402 -25.78 14.80 -16.24
C TYR A 402 -26.86 15.50 -17.07
N ASP A 403 -28.11 15.56 -16.59
CA ASP A 403 -29.28 16.02 -17.39
C ASP A 403 -29.21 17.48 -17.88
N ASN A 404 -28.37 18.30 -17.25
CA ASN A 404 -28.26 19.73 -17.56
C ASN A 404 -26.91 20.14 -18.14
N LEU A 405 -25.91 19.24 -18.20
CA LEU A 405 -24.60 19.56 -18.79
C LEU A 405 -24.71 19.86 -20.29
N THR A 406 -25.57 19.14 -20.99
CA THR A 406 -25.90 19.38 -22.41
C THR A 406 -26.63 20.71 -22.63
N LYS A 407 -27.30 21.24 -21.59
CA LYS A 407 -27.91 22.57 -21.66
C LYS A 407 -26.87 23.67 -21.54
N VAL A 408 -25.86 23.49 -20.69
CA VAL A 408 -24.78 24.48 -20.49
C VAL A 408 -23.76 24.43 -21.63
N PHE A 409 -23.47 23.23 -22.15
CA PHE A 409 -22.40 22.94 -23.11
C PHE A 409 -22.92 22.23 -24.39
N PRO A 410 -23.94 22.77 -25.08
CA PRO A 410 -24.66 22.04 -26.14
C PRO A 410 -23.82 21.65 -27.37
N ASN A 411 -22.72 22.34 -27.62
CA ASN A 411 -21.84 22.12 -28.80
C ASN A 411 -20.55 21.38 -28.43
N SER A 412 -20.42 20.90 -27.20
CA SER A 412 -19.19 20.36 -26.67
C SER A 412 -19.00 18.90 -27.04
N THR A 413 -17.74 18.47 -27.07
CA THR A 413 -17.38 17.05 -27.17
C THR A 413 -17.15 16.51 -25.77
N TYR A 414 -17.75 15.37 -25.46
CA TYR A 414 -17.80 14.83 -24.11
C TYR A 414 -16.98 13.56 -23.98
N ILE A 415 -16.08 13.51 -23.00
CA ILE A 415 -15.40 12.29 -22.55
C ILE A 415 -15.49 12.18 -21.03
N LEU A 416 -15.58 10.95 -20.51
CA LEU A 416 -15.59 10.68 -19.07
C LEU A 416 -14.43 9.77 -18.70
N PHE A 417 -13.62 10.20 -17.74
CA PHE A 417 -12.68 9.36 -17.01
C PHE A 417 -13.30 9.01 -15.66
N THR A 418 -13.55 7.73 -15.39
CA THR A 418 -14.20 7.31 -14.13
C THR A 418 -13.50 6.12 -13.51
N SER A 419 -13.55 6.08 -12.17
CA SER A 419 -13.05 4.96 -11.39
C SER A 419 -14.07 3.86 -11.12
N THR A 420 -15.34 4.14 -11.44
CA THR A 420 -16.46 3.22 -11.24
C THR A 420 -17.02 2.74 -12.57
N PRO A 421 -17.36 1.46 -12.69
CA PRO A 421 -17.94 0.95 -13.93
C PRO A 421 -19.22 1.69 -14.33
N PRO A 422 -19.43 1.94 -15.63
CA PRO A 422 -20.65 2.59 -16.12
C PRO A 422 -21.88 1.64 -16.19
N LEU A 423 -21.75 0.40 -15.69
CA LEU A 423 -22.60 -0.79 -15.91
C LEU A 423 -24.14 -0.64 -15.79
N SER A 424 -24.66 0.47 -15.25
CA SER A 424 -26.11 0.70 -15.10
C SER A 424 -26.56 2.13 -15.37
N ASN A 425 -25.66 3.05 -15.75
CA ASN A 425 -26.02 4.45 -15.93
C ASN A 425 -26.26 4.78 -17.41
N GLN A 426 -27.49 4.53 -17.89
CA GLN A 426 -27.89 4.86 -19.27
C GLN A 426 -27.61 6.33 -19.63
N LEU A 427 -27.68 7.24 -18.67
CA LEU A 427 -27.38 8.66 -18.89
C LEU A 427 -25.90 8.89 -19.22
N SER A 428 -24.97 8.13 -18.62
CA SER A 428 -23.54 8.22 -18.94
C SER A 428 -23.27 7.84 -20.39
N PHE A 429 -23.85 6.72 -20.86
CA PHE A 429 -23.71 6.30 -22.27
C PHE A 429 -24.39 7.28 -23.23
N GLN A 430 -25.53 7.87 -22.83
CA GLN A 430 -26.21 8.89 -23.62
C GLN A 430 -25.37 10.16 -23.78
N LEU A 431 -24.66 10.59 -22.74
CA LEU A 431 -23.85 11.81 -22.77
C LEU A 431 -22.46 11.59 -23.37
N PHE A 432 -21.73 10.59 -22.88
CA PHE A 432 -20.32 10.39 -23.18
C PHE A 432 -20.09 9.39 -24.31
N GLY A 433 -21.02 8.47 -24.56
CA GLY A 433 -20.88 7.40 -25.56
C GLY A 433 -20.43 6.07 -24.95
N GLU A 434 -19.94 5.18 -25.82
CA GLU A 434 -19.47 3.84 -25.44
C GLU A 434 -18.17 3.87 -24.63
N VAL A 435 -17.85 2.74 -23.99
CA VAL A 435 -16.54 2.58 -23.34
C VAL A 435 -15.45 2.47 -24.40
N VAL A 436 -14.44 3.34 -24.32
CA VAL A 436 -13.31 3.42 -25.28
C VAL A 436 -11.99 2.97 -24.69
N GLY A 437 -11.92 2.81 -23.37
CA GLY A 437 -10.77 2.24 -22.67
C GLY A 437 -11.22 1.65 -21.34
N THR A 438 -10.74 0.44 -21.03
CA THR A 438 -11.02 -0.20 -19.76
C THR A 438 -9.75 -0.72 -19.12
N TYR A 439 -9.62 -0.52 -17.81
CA TYR A 439 -8.63 -1.16 -16.97
C TYR A 439 -9.32 -1.60 -15.68
N GLY A 440 -9.88 -2.81 -15.74
CA GLY A 440 -10.76 -3.33 -14.71
C GLY A 440 -10.02 -3.74 -13.44
N PHE A 441 -10.78 -3.96 -12.38
CA PHE A 441 -10.27 -4.38 -11.09
C PHE A 441 -9.45 -5.68 -11.16
N ARG A 442 -9.94 -6.69 -11.89
CA ARG A 442 -9.27 -7.99 -12.06
C ARG A 442 -7.89 -7.85 -12.70
N GLN A 443 -7.80 -7.08 -13.79
CA GLN A 443 -6.56 -6.85 -14.50
C GLN A 443 -5.55 -6.09 -13.64
N ALA A 444 -5.99 -5.05 -12.92
CA ALA A 444 -5.13 -4.31 -12.01
C ALA A 444 -4.56 -5.16 -10.87
N LEU A 445 -5.32 -6.17 -10.42
CA LEU A 445 -4.89 -7.13 -9.41
C LEU A 445 -3.88 -8.12 -10.01
N ASP A 446 -4.19 -8.71 -11.17
CA ASP A 446 -3.33 -9.68 -11.86
C ASP A 446 -1.97 -9.03 -12.26
N ASP A 447 -1.98 -7.74 -12.62
CA ASP A 447 -0.78 -6.96 -12.95
C ASP A 447 -0.05 -6.41 -11.69
N GLY A 448 -0.59 -6.62 -10.49
CA GLY A 448 0.03 -6.21 -9.23
C GLY A 448 0.01 -4.71 -8.90
N PHE A 449 -0.78 -3.90 -9.60
CA PHE A 449 -0.91 -2.46 -9.33
C PHE A 449 -1.84 -2.13 -8.17
N ILE A 450 -2.71 -3.06 -7.79
CA ILE A 450 -3.52 -2.99 -6.57
C ILE A 450 -3.28 -4.24 -5.72
N ALA A 451 -3.42 -4.10 -4.42
CA ALA A 451 -3.35 -5.20 -3.47
C ALA A 451 -4.65 -6.02 -3.49
N ASP A 452 -4.54 -7.30 -3.15
CA ASP A 452 -5.71 -8.15 -2.94
C ASP A 452 -6.56 -7.66 -1.77
N PHE A 453 -7.85 -7.98 -1.78
CA PHE A 453 -8.76 -7.67 -0.68
C PHE A 453 -9.76 -8.79 -0.44
N ARG A 454 -10.21 -8.89 0.81
CA ARG A 454 -11.16 -9.89 1.27
C ARG A 454 -12.45 -9.23 1.74
N ILE A 455 -13.53 -9.99 1.65
CA ILE A 455 -14.85 -9.58 2.09
C ILE A 455 -15.31 -10.58 3.13
N GLU A 456 -15.68 -10.07 4.30
CA GLU A 456 -16.17 -10.83 5.43
C GLU A 456 -17.57 -10.34 5.79
N GLU A 457 -18.58 -11.18 5.54
CA GLU A 457 -19.94 -10.91 6.00
C GLU A 457 -20.06 -11.25 7.48
N ARG A 458 -20.59 -10.31 8.28
CA ARG A 458 -20.83 -10.50 9.71
C ARG A 458 -22.29 -10.47 10.04
N GLU A 459 -22.75 -11.52 10.70
CA GLU A 459 -24.09 -11.58 11.28
C GLU A 459 -24.06 -11.20 12.75
N ILE A 460 -24.71 -10.09 13.09
CA ILE A 460 -24.98 -9.74 14.49
C ILE A 460 -26.36 -10.27 14.85
N ARG A 461 -26.39 -11.36 15.62
CA ARG A 461 -27.63 -11.91 16.19
C ARG A 461 -28.23 -10.87 17.15
N GLY A 462 -29.55 -10.70 17.12
CA GLY A 462 -30.30 -9.63 17.80
C GLY A 462 -31.44 -9.05 16.97
N ILE A 463 -31.43 -9.32 15.66
CA ILE A 463 -32.58 -9.13 14.79
C ILE A 463 -33.57 -10.27 15.10
N SER A 464 -34.42 -10.10 16.11
CA SER A 464 -35.68 -10.85 16.10
C SER A 464 -36.59 -10.16 15.11
N ASP A 465 -37.03 -10.86 14.07
CA ASP A 465 -38.04 -10.42 13.11
C ASP A 465 -39.43 -10.16 13.75
N SER A 466 -39.51 -10.00 15.08
CA SER A 466 -40.79 -10.09 15.80
C SER A 466 -40.87 -9.37 17.15
N ASN A 467 -40.25 -8.20 17.37
CA ASN A 467 -40.56 -7.37 18.56
C ASN A 467 -40.40 -5.86 18.30
N PHE A 468 -41.44 -5.27 17.72
CA PHE A 468 -41.77 -3.86 17.92
C PHE A 468 -42.54 -3.78 19.25
N PHE A 469 -42.06 -3.01 20.24
CA PHE A 469 -42.82 -2.15 21.17
C PHE A 469 -41.97 -1.79 22.41
N MET A 470 -41.83 -0.48 22.60
CA MET A 470 -41.55 0.28 23.84
C MET A 470 -40.25 0.02 24.61
N THR A 471 -39.38 1.02 24.60
CA THR A 471 -38.78 1.54 25.83
C THR A 471 -39.05 3.04 25.93
N ASP A 472 -39.67 3.42 27.04
CA ASP A 472 -39.92 4.80 27.47
C ASP A 472 -38.60 5.55 27.70
N GLY A 473 -38.61 6.84 27.33
CA GLY A 473 -37.75 7.87 27.92
C GLY A 473 -36.45 8.17 27.17
N LEU A 474 -36.46 9.31 26.46
CA LEU A 474 -35.31 10.06 25.89
C LEU A 474 -34.89 9.79 24.44
N LEU A 475 -35.83 9.50 23.54
CA LEU A 475 -35.63 9.68 22.09
C LEU A 475 -36.81 10.47 21.49
N GLU A 476 -36.88 11.77 21.79
CA GLU A 476 -37.78 12.67 21.08
C GLU A 476 -37.24 12.98 19.67
N GLN A 477 -38.03 12.57 18.67
CA GLN A 477 -38.16 13.17 17.34
C GLN A 477 -36.94 13.15 16.40
N VAL A 478 -36.36 11.97 16.16
CA VAL A 478 -35.83 11.68 14.81
C VAL A 478 -36.82 10.73 14.15
N ASP A 479 -37.47 11.20 13.09
CA ASP A 479 -38.40 10.41 12.27
C ASP A 479 -37.60 9.33 11.50
N LEU A 480 -37.19 8.28 12.21
CA LEU A 480 -36.47 7.10 11.72
C LEU A 480 -37.31 6.26 10.75
N SER A 481 -38.57 6.64 10.50
CA SER A 481 -39.58 5.85 9.78
C SER A 481 -39.50 5.93 8.24
N LYS A 482 -38.68 6.82 7.66
CA LYS A 482 -38.78 7.17 6.23
C LYS A 482 -37.87 6.39 5.26
N THR A 483 -36.99 5.51 5.71
CA THR A 483 -36.26 4.57 4.83
C THR A 483 -36.34 3.14 5.39
N SER A 484 -36.52 2.16 4.51
CA SER A 484 -36.52 0.72 4.87
C SER A 484 -35.23 0.29 5.57
N GLU A 485 -34.11 0.98 5.33
CA GLU A 485 -32.77 0.71 5.89
C GLU A 485 -32.66 1.03 7.39
N ASN A 486 -33.31 2.09 7.89
CA ASN A 486 -33.22 2.48 9.32
C ASN A 486 -33.96 1.49 10.25
N ARG A 487 -34.81 0.62 9.68
CA ARG A 487 -35.62 -0.34 10.42
C ARG A 487 -34.79 -1.52 11.00
N TYR A 488 -33.54 -1.70 10.54
CA TYR A 488 -32.66 -2.80 10.92
C TYR A 488 -31.57 -2.43 11.94
N LEU A 489 -31.37 -1.14 12.22
CA LEU A 489 -30.30 -0.65 13.10
C LEU A 489 -30.86 -0.31 14.49
N SER A 490 -31.32 -1.32 15.24
CA SER A 490 -31.74 -1.14 16.62
C SER A 490 -30.57 -0.68 17.50
N SER A 491 -30.85 -0.06 18.65
CA SER A 491 -29.80 0.28 19.64
C SER A 491 -29.01 -0.96 20.06
N GLU A 492 -29.68 -2.11 20.23
CA GLU A 492 -29.00 -3.39 20.51
C GLU A 492 -28.07 -3.83 19.37
N PHE A 493 -28.48 -3.67 18.11
CA PHE A 493 -27.63 -3.95 16.96
C PHE A 493 -26.41 -3.03 16.94
N LEU A 494 -26.61 -1.72 17.13
CA LEU A 494 -25.52 -0.74 17.11
C LEU A 494 -24.52 -0.98 18.25
N ALA A 495 -24.99 -1.28 19.46
CA ALA A 495 -24.13 -1.63 20.59
C ALA A 495 -23.30 -2.90 20.34
N ARG A 496 -23.92 -3.96 19.78
CA ARG A 496 -23.20 -5.18 19.41
C ARG A 496 -22.22 -4.96 18.27
N ALA A 497 -22.60 -4.17 17.27
CA ALA A 497 -21.72 -3.80 16.16
C ALA A 497 -20.54 -2.95 16.65
N ALA A 498 -20.77 -2.03 17.59
CA ALA A 498 -19.72 -1.23 18.21
C ALA A 498 -18.72 -2.12 18.96
N GLN A 499 -19.22 -3.09 19.74
CA GLN A 499 -18.37 -4.06 20.42
C GLN A 499 -17.53 -4.89 19.44
N ASP A 500 -18.17 -5.43 18.41
CA ASP A 500 -17.54 -6.29 17.41
C ASP A 500 -16.49 -5.53 16.59
N ILE A 501 -16.85 -4.34 16.07
CA ILE A 501 -15.93 -3.46 15.32
C ILE A 501 -14.76 -3.04 16.20
N ALA A 502 -15.00 -2.67 17.46
CA ALA A 502 -13.93 -2.23 18.35
C ALA A 502 -12.92 -3.37 18.61
N GLN A 503 -13.41 -4.56 18.95
CA GLN A 503 -12.56 -5.74 19.18
C GLN A 503 -11.81 -6.14 17.91
N HIS A 504 -12.51 -6.21 16.78
CA HIS A 504 -11.91 -6.59 15.51
C HIS A 504 -10.86 -5.57 15.06
N PHE A 505 -11.11 -4.27 15.21
CA PHE A 505 -10.15 -3.25 14.85
C PHE A 505 -8.87 -3.34 15.69
N GLU A 506 -8.96 -3.61 16.99
CA GLU A 506 -7.76 -3.85 17.81
C GLU A 506 -6.94 -5.05 17.34
N LEU A 507 -7.61 -6.15 16.95
CA LEU A 507 -6.93 -7.32 16.40
C LEU A 507 -6.25 -6.98 15.06
N ARG A 508 -6.92 -6.22 14.20
CA ARG A 508 -6.35 -5.74 12.93
C ARG A 508 -5.14 -4.85 13.17
N GLN A 509 -5.22 -3.90 14.11
CA GLN A 509 -4.12 -3.00 14.46
C GLN A 509 -2.91 -3.72 15.04
N LYS A 510 -3.10 -4.83 15.75
CA LYS A 510 -2.00 -5.68 16.22
C LYS A 510 -1.27 -6.37 15.07
N LYS A 511 -2.00 -6.74 14.01
CA LYS A 511 -1.42 -7.38 12.82
C LYS A 511 -0.73 -6.36 11.93
N TRP A 512 -1.41 -5.25 11.59
CA TRP A 512 -0.88 -4.18 10.76
C TRP A 512 -1.29 -2.81 11.31
N ALA A 513 -0.31 -1.93 11.53
CA ALA A 513 -0.58 -0.54 11.85
C ALA A 513 -1.22 0.14 10.63
N GLY A 514 -2.42 0.68 10.80
CA GLY A 514 -3.05 1.48 9.75
C GLY A 514 -4.37 2.07 10.20
N LYS A 515 -5.26 2.30 9.24
CA LYS A 515 -6.49 3.05 9.45
C LYS A 515 -7.71 2.22 9.09
N GLY A 516 -8.83 2.54 9.74
CA GLY A 516 -10.12 1.95 9.45
C GLY A 516 -11.18 3.00 9.13
N LEU A 517 -12.13 2.62 8.30
CA LEU A 517 -13.27 3.45 7.94
C LEU A 517 -14.56 2.71 8.31
N ILE A 518 -15.49 3.40 8.96
CA ILE A 518 -16.82 2.89 9.30
C ILE A 518 -17.86 3.67 8.50
N VAL A 519 -18.62 2.97 7.68
CA VAL A 519 -19.62 3.54 6.78
C VAL A 519 -21.00 3.34 7.37
N THR A 520 -21.69 4.45 7.64
CA THR A 520 -23.04 4.48 8.21
C THR A 520 -24.05 5.11 7.24
N PRO A 521 -25.37 4.86 7.40
CA PRO A 521 -26.38 5.34 6.45
C PRO A 521 -26.55 6.86 6.47
N ASN A 522 -26.40 7.49 7.64
CA ASN A 522 -26.64 8.91 7.88
C ASN A 522 -25.90 9.38 9.14
N LEU A 523 -25.86 10.71 9.34
CA LEU A 523 -25.12 11.33 10.45
C LEU A 523 -25.69 10.99 11.83
N THR A 524 -27.01 10.82 11.96
CA THR A 524 -27.63 10.45 13.23
C THR A 524 -27.10 9.10 13.72
N ILE A 525 -27.08 8.10 12.83
CA ILE A 525 -26.51 6.79 13.14
C ILE A 525 -25.00 6.88 13.39
N ALA A 526 -24.27 7.70 12.64
CA ALA A 526 -22.84 7.90 12.87
C ALA A 526 -22.53 8.41 14.29
N ASN A 527 -23.31 9.37 14.78
CA ASN A 527 -23.14 9.92 16.12
C ASN A 527 -23.52 8.91 17.21
N ILE A 528 -24.66 8.22 17.06
CA ILE A 528 -25.06 7.15 18.00
C ILE A 528 -23.96 6.08 18.05
N PHE A 529 -23.44 5.66 16.89
CA PHE A 529 -22.40 4.65 16.82
C PHE A 529 -21.08 5.12 17.45
N TYR A 530 -20.73 6.40 17.30
CA TYR A 530 -19.59 7.01 17.98
C TYR A 530 -19.74 6.95 19.50
N ASP A 531 -20.93 7.26 20.03
CA ASP A 531 -21.21 7.21 21.46
C ASP A 531 -21.12 5.77 21.99
N GLU A 532 -21.70 4.79 21.26
CA GLU A 532 -21.60 3.36 21.62
C GLU A 532 -20.14 2.88 21.65
N VAL A 533 -19.34 3.20 20.63
CA VAL A 533 -17.92 2.82 20.59
C VAL A 533 -17.13 3.48 21.71
N THR A 534 -17.34 4.78 21.97
CA THR A 534 -16.57 5.52 22.98
C THR A 534 -17.01 5.22 24.41
N ALA A 535 -18.23 4.72 24.62
CA ALA A 535 -18.66 4.16 25.90
C ALA A 535 -17.94 2.83 26.22
N ILE A 536 -17.65 2.01 25.21
CA ILE A 536 -16.92 0.74 25.35
C ILE A 536 -15.41 0.97 25.42
N LYS A 537 -14.89 1.90 24.61
CA LYS A 537 -13.47 2.26 24.47
C LYS A 537 -13.27 3.72 24.85
N THR A 538 -13.30 4.00 26.15
CA THR A 538 -13.19 5.35 26.69
C THR A 538 -11.86 6.02 26.36
N ASP A 539 -10.80 5.23 26.13
CA ASP A 539 -9.47 5.67 25.73
C ASP A 539 -9.37 6.09 24.24
N TRP A 540 -10.36 5.73 23.41
CA TRP A 540 -10.41 6.16 22.01
C TRP A 540 -10.99 7.55 21.83
N TYR A 541 -11.75 8.01 22.83
CA TYR A 541 -12.33 9.34 22.87
C TYR A 541 -11.23 10.41 22.97
N GLY A 542 -11.42 11.53 22.27
CA GLY A 542 -10.60 12.71 22.44
C GLY A 542 -11.43 13.92 22.85
N SER A 543 -10.89 14.70 23.78
CA SER A 543 -11.58 15.83 24.43
C SER A 543 -11.85 17.02 23.51
N SER A 544 -11.19 17.11 22.35
CA SER A 544 -11.45 18.14 21.35
C SER A 544 -12.12 17.56 20.11
N GLU A 545 -12.70 18.44 19.30
CA GLU A 545 -13.27 18.12 17.98
C GLU A 545 -12.26 17.48 17.01
N THR A 546 -10.97 17.66 17.26
CA THR A 546 -9.88 17.24 16.38
C THR A 546 -8.85 16.35 17.07
N THR A 547 -9.11 15.80 18.27
CA THR A 547 -8.24 14.82 18.95
C THR A 547 -8.96 13.51 19.23
N GLY A 548 -8.22 12.42 19.46
CA GLY A 548 -8.78 11.09 19.70
C GLY A 548 -8.44 10.09 18.59
N LEU A 549 -8.70 8.81 18.88
CA LEU A 549 -8.46 7.70 17.96
C LEU A 549 -9.59 7.55 16.95
N ILE A 550 -10.82 7.84 17.35
CA ILE A 550 -12.01 7.77 16.50
C ILE A 550 -12.67 9.14 16.35
N LYS A 551 -13.15 9.46 15.14
CA LYS A 551 -13.99 10.65 14.89
C LYS A 551 -15.08 10.41 13.85
N VAL A 552 -16.19 11.12 14.03
CA VAL A 552 -17.22 11.27 12.98
C VAL A 552 -16.80 12.36 12.02
N ILE A 553 -16.91 12.11 10.72
CA ILE A 553 -16.70 13.10 9.67
C ILE A 553 -17.84 13.06 8.67
N SER A 554 -18.39 14.24 8.39
CA SER A 554 -19.59 14.42 7.58
C SER A 554 -19.47 15.66 6.69
N SER A 555 -20.62 16.21 6.27
CA SER A 555 -20.69 17.46 5.51
C SER A 555 -20.83 18.70 6.40
N ILE A 556 -21.01 18.53 7.71
CA ILE A 556 -21.37 19.62 8.64
C ILE A 556 -20.13 20.33 9.21
N GLU A 557 -18.99 19.64 9.31
CA GLU A 557 -17.76 20.21 9.83
C GLU A 557 -17.25 21.34 8.92
N GLY A 558 -16.76 22.40 9.53
CA GLY A 558 -16.17 23.52 8.81
C GLY A 558 -14.95 23.09 7.96
N PRO A 559 -14.64 23.77 6.84
CA PRO A 559 -13.56 23.38 5.94
C PRO A 559 -12.22 23.18 6.64
N THR A 560 -11.90 24.04 7.61
CA THR A 560 -10.66 23.99 8.40
C THR A 560 -10.57 22.74 9.28
N GLN A 561 -11.64 22.43 10.01
CA GLN A 561 -11.70 21.26 10.89
C GLN A 561 -11.58 19.97 10.07
N ARG A 562 -12.26 19.91 8.93
CA ARG A 562 -12.20 18.79 8.00
C ARG A 562 -10.78 18.57 7.48
N ALA A 563 -10.12 19.63 7.02
CA ALA A 563 -8.74 19.55 6.53
C ALA A 563 -7.77 19.02 7.59
N VAL A 564 -7.94 19.47 8.85
CA VAL A 564 -7.14 18.96 9.98
C VAL A 564 -7.38 17.47 10.19
N LEU A 565 -8.63 17.02 10.28
CA LEU A 565 -8.94 15.60 10.47
C LEU A 565 -8.42 14.74 9.31
N MET A 566 -8.46 15.26 8.07
CA MET A 566 -7.96 14.53 6.91
C MET A 566 -6.47 14.34 6.93
N ARG A 567 -5.74 15.42 7.21
CA ARG A 567 -4.29 15.37 7.38
C ARG A 567 -3.90 14.37 8.47
N ARG A 568 -4.57 14.41 9.61
CA ARG A 568 -4.35 13.47 10.71
C ARG A 568 -4.62 12.03 10.29
N PHE A 569 -5.72 11.77 9.60
CA PHE A 569 -6.08 10.41 9.21
C PHE A 569 -5.17 9.83 8.11
N GLN A 570 -4.63 10.67 7.23
CA GLN A 570 -3.66 10.28 6.20
C GLN A 570 -2.30 9.87 6.79
N GLU A 571 -1.91 10.46 7.92
CA GLU A 571 -0.65 10.17 8.59
C GLU A 571 -0.73 8.83 9.35
N GLN A 572 0.04 7.82 8.94
CA GLN A 572 0.01 6.48 9.54
C GLN A 572 0.28 6.52 11.05
N SER A 573 1.22 7.38 11.45
CA SER A 573 1.68 7.53 12.84
C SER A 573 0.72 8.33 13.73
N ASP A 574 -0.22 9.07 13.16
CA ASP A 574 -1.15 9.89 13.95
C ASP A 574 -2.15 9.02 14.73
N PRO A 575 -2.52 9.38 15.97
CA PRO A 575 -3.48 8.62 16.77
C PRO A 575 -4.85 8.42 16.11
N LEU A 576 -5.33 9.35 15.26
CA LEU A 576 -6.62 9.24 14.58
C LEU A 576 -6.57 8.08 13.59
N SER A 577 -7.17 6.96 14.00
CA SER A 577 -7.06 5.68 13.31
C SER A 577 -8.39 5.13 12.81
N LEU A 578 -9.51 5.65 13.31
CA LEU A 578 -10.86 5.31 12.84
C LEU A 578 -11.64 6.57 12.46
N ILE A 579 -12.28 6.53 11.29
CA ILE A 579 -13.29 7.51 10.92
C ILE A 579 -14.64 6.82 10.78
N ILE A 580 -15.68 7.41 11.36
CA ILE A 580 -17.07 7.10 11.07
C ILE A 580 -17.57 8.13 10.08
N THR A 581 -18.17 7.68 8.98
CA THR A 581 -18.67 8.58 7.94
C THR A 581 -19.96 8.09 7.30
N THR A 582 -20.50 8.91 6.40
CA THR A 582 -21.69 8.63 5.61
C THR A 582 -21.34 8.36 4.14
N ARG A 583 -22.27 7.72 3.43
CA ARG A 583 -22.16 7.36 1.99
C ARG A 583 -21.58 8.46 1.10
N ASN A 584 -22.01 9.70 1.31
CA ASN A 584 -21.66 10.83 0.43
C ASN A 584 -20.21 11.30 0.59
N TRP A 585 -19.53 10.92 1.67
CA TRP A 585 -18.22 11.46 2.03
C TRP A 585 -17.06 10.52 1.68
N ILE A 586 -17.31 9.20 1.66
CA ILE A 586 -16.38 8.14 1.23
C ILE A 586 -15.66 8.50 -0.06
N LEU A 587 -16.36 9.22 -0.93
CA LEU A 587 -15.93 9.52 -2.28
C LEU A 587 -14.56 10.25 -2.36
N GLY A 588 -14.09 10.89 -1.29
CA GLY A 588 -12.92 11.79 -1.32
C GLY A 588 -11.77 11.35 -0.42
N ILE A 589 -11.90 10.18 0.19
CA ILE A 589 -10.83 9.58 0.97
C ILE A 589 -9.93 8.86 -0.02
N ASP A 590 -8.68 9.32 -0.10
CA ASP A 590 -7.62 8.55 -0.75
C ASP A 590 -6.51 8.36 0.27
N ASN A 591 -6.40 7.13 0.76
CA ASN A 591 -5.47 6.81 1.83
C ASN A 591 -5.06 5.33 1.75
N SER A 592 -3.81 5.09 1.38
CA SER A 592 -3.24 3.75 1.22
C SER A 592 -3.10 3.00 2.55
N VAL A 593 -3.02 3.70 3.69
CA VAL A 593 -2.92 3.08 5.02
C VAL A 593 -4.25 2.49 5.52
N ILE A 594 -5.35 2.69 4.80
CA ILE A 594 -6.63 2.04 5.15
C ILE A 594 -6.52 0.55 4.85
N HIS A 595 -6.54 -0.25 5.91
CA HIS A 595 -6.52 -1.72 5.79
C HIS A 595 -7.90 -2.34 5.98
N THR A 596 -8.86 -1.63 6.59
CA THR A 596 -10.20 -2.17 6.86
C THR A 596 -11.32 -1.15 6.68
N VAL A 597 -12.38 -1.56 6.01
CA VAL A 597 -13.64 -0.82 5.91
C VAL A 597 -14.74 -1.66 6.57
N TYR A 598 -15.49 -1.04 7.47
CA TYR A 598 -16.68 -1.61 8.13
C TYR A 598 -17.93 -0.99 7.52
N VAL A 599 -18.90 -1.82 7.13
CA VAL A 599 -20.10 -1.38 6.42
C VAL A 599 -21.35 -1.65 7.24
N LEU A 600 -21.96 -0.58 7.75
CA LEU A 600 -23.25 -0.55 8.46
C LEU A 600 -24.35 0.09 7.60
N SER A 601 -24.14 0.17 6.29
CA SER A 601 -25.09 0.76 5.33
C SER A 601 -25.28 -0.13 4.11
N SER A 602 -26.48 -0.11 3.55
CA SER A 602 -26.68 -0.57 2.18
C SER A 602 -26.00 0.41 1.21
N LEU A 603 -25.31 -0.14 0.22
CA LEU A 603 -24.40 0.57 -0.68
C LEU A 603 -24.85 0.42 -2.14
N SER A 604 -24.75 1.50 -2.91
CA SER A 604 -24.87 1.43 -4.37
C SER A 604 -23.68 0.69 -4.97
N SER A 605 -23.82 0.15 -6.19
CA SER A 605 -22.71 -0.51 -6.90
C SER A 605 -21.47 0.39 -6.99
N GLN A 606 -21.67 1.68 -7.29
CA GLN A 606 -20.58 2.66 -7.35
C GLN A 606 -19.81 2.76 -6.03
N LEU A 607 -20.50 2.84 -4.90
CA LEU A 607 -19.85 2.91 -3.59
C LEU A 607 -19.09 1.63 -3.25
N ARG A 608 -19.59 0.47 -3.67
CA ARG A 608 -18.90 -0.82 -3.47
C ARG A 608 -17.58 -0.88 -4.23
N TYR A 609 -17.56 -0.52 -5.51
CA TYR A 609 -16.31 -0.43 -6.29
C TYR A 609 -15.32 0.53 -5.65
N ARG A 610 -15.80 1.66 -5.11
CA ARG A 610 -14.94 2.65 -4.46
C ARG A 610 -14.33 2.15 -3.16
N LEU A 611 -15.13 1.52 -2.31
CA LEU A 611 -14.63 0.94 -1.06
C LEU A 611 -13.64 -0.19 -1.31
N ALA A 612 -13.91 -1.05 -2.32
CA ALA A 612 -12.95 -2.07 -2.76
C ALA A 612 -11.65 -1.43 -3.24
N GLY A 613 -11.71 -0.43 -4.11
CA GLY A 613 -10.54 0.31 -4.57
C GLY A 613 -9.74 0.96 -3.43
N LEU A 614 -10.42 1.54 -2.44
CA LEU A 614 -9.80 2.14 -1.27
C LEU A 614 -9.01 1.12 -0.45
N VAL A 615 -9.61 -0.03 -0.12
CA VAL A 615 -8.90 -1.08 0.63
C VAL A 615 -7.87 -1.82 -0.22
N SER A 616 -7.90 -1.70 -1.54
CA SER A 616 -6.95 -2.36 -2.45
C SER A 616 -5.74 -1.50 -2.79
N ARG A 617 -5.60 -0.30 -2.20
CA ARG A 617 -4.36 0.48 -2.30
C ARG A 617 -3.19 -0.30 -1.68
N THR A 618 -2.08 -0.38 -2.41
CA THR A 618 -0.82 -0.96 -1.93
C THR A 618 -0.21 -0.05 -0.86
N HIS A 619 0.33 -0.66 0.19
CA HIS A 619 1.07 0.01 1.26
C HIS A 619 2.07 -0.96 1.88
N ILE A 620 3.24 -0.47 2.29
CA ILE A 620 4.26 -1.29 2.95
C ILE A 620 3.66 -1.94 4.22
N GLY A 621 3.83 -3.26 4.36
CA GLY A 621 3.31 -4.02 5.50
C GLY A 621 1.81 -4.39 5.44
N LYS A 622 1.07 -3.96 4.41
CA LYS A 622 -0.32 -4.36 4.20
C LYS A 622 -0.38 -5.57 3.27
N GLU A 623 -0.72 -6.74 3.80
CA GLU A 623 -0.85 -7.96 2.98
C GLU A 623 -2.11 -7.95 2.10
N TYR A 624 -3.26 -7.50 2.65
CA TYR A 624 -4.52 -7.41 1.92
C TYR A 624 -5.48 -6.37 2.54
N GLY A 625 -6.39 -5.82 1.74
CA GLY A 625 -7.50 -5.00 2.20
C GLY A 625 -8.64 -5.84 2.78
N LEU A 626 -9.38 -5.36 3.79
CA LEU A 626 -10.52 -6.09 4.32
C LEU A 626 -11.79 -5.24 4.33
N ILE A 627 -12.88 -5.77 3.80
CA ILE A 627 -14.22 -5.21 3.94
C ILE A 627 -14.99 -6.12 4.88
N VAL A 628 -15.51 -5.56 5.97
CA VAL A 628 -16.37 -6.24 6.93
C VAL A 628 -17.78 -5.70 6.76
N ASP A 629 -18.70 -6.52 6.26
CA ASP A 629 -20.04 -6.10 5.90
C ASP A 629 -21.10 -6.67 6.83
N TYR A 630 -21.82 -5.79 7.51
CA TYR A 630 -22.92 -6.15 8.41
C TYR A 630 -24.30 -6.07 7.73
N MET A 631 -24.35 -5.62 6.47
CA MET A 631 -25.57 -5.38 5.72
C MET A 631 -25.76 -6.34 4.54
N LYS A 632 -24.83 -7.28 4.34
CA LYS A 632 -24.87 -8.29 3.27
C LYS A 632 -25.09 -7.68 1.88
N ASN A 633 -24.29 -6.67 1.56
CA ASN A 633 -24.30 -6.06 0.23
C ASN A 633 -23.80 -7.06 -0.83
N ASP A 634 -24.28 -6.90 -2.06
CA ASP A 634 -23.80 -7.71 -3.18
C ASP A 634 -22.43 -7.22 -3.67
N TRP A 635 -21.37 -7.90 -3.24
CA TRP A 635 -19.99 -7.60 -3.60
C TRP A 635 -19.49 -8.29 -4.86
N ASN A 636 -20.38 -8.65 -5.78
CA ASN A 636 -19.96 -9.15 -7.08
C ASN A 636 -19.33 -8.01 -7.91
N LEU A 637 -18.02 -7.79 -7.70
CA LEU A 637 -17.23 -6.73 -8.33
C LEU A 637 -16.49 -7.21 -9.59
N PHE A 638 -16.48 -8.52 -9.84
CA PHE A 638 -15.72 -9.20 -10.88
C PHE A 638 -16.58 -9.69 -12.06
N SER A 639 -17.91 -9.55 -11.97
CA SER A 639 -18.87 -10.01 -12.98
C SER A 639 -19.01 -9.08 -14.17
#